data_AF-A0A7R9A8C1-F1
#
_entry.id   AF-A0A7R9A8C1-F1
#
_cell.length_a   1.000
_cell.length_b   1.000
_cell.length_c   1.000
_cell.angle_alpha   90.00
_cell.angle_beta   90.00
_cell.angle_gamma   90.00
#
_symmetry.space_group_name_H-M   'P 1'
#
loop_
_entity.id
_entity.type
_entity.pdbx_description
1 polymer ?
#
loop_
_entity_poly.entity_id
_entity_poly.type
_entity_poly.pdbx_seq_one_letter_code
_entity_poly.pdbx_strand_id
1 'polypeptide(L)'
;MTSSVFNLGFLLSVALVGNAASIGEDYGELELVHLLYRHGERSPIVFYPNDPYKDPKYWPVGPGQLLNPGKERHFKLGGLIRKRYEGFLNPMYDESEVLVRSTDYDRTLMSAQANLAGLYPPQGNQIWNPNLAWQPIPIHTVPVSEDYLLFPDSTCRAVTEEMDSLKDRYSFVRDLMDRAKKVLVEIQTFTGLDPNENVLGQVDSLSDTLAIEASLNYTLPLWANGIYPNEIKPISVFSYMLVSFTPKLKRLRGGPLVYTMVKQMEDKVAGKPEMKKRKLFVYSGHDSTISAFLSSLNVFDPQQPSYASMVTVELREKNGLHYVRVMYRNETGEYNLRIPGCSHLCRLEEFTRLTESVRISPQQWSFECQNQDSSFSNLSDNVKKMPIQRVKARQIFGSKGNPMLEVDVVTEKGLFRAAVPSDTSIQESLEFRDKVKGEYPSKVKVAVKHINEVLGPAIVSKNFDPTQQEEIDKFLMEEERKNKLNLGVNAMLGISAAICKAGAIHKGLPLYRYIAKLAGNTDIILPVPAFIVINGGSHANNRLAMQDFMILPTGASSFHEAVHMGSKVCHHLRKEIKDMFGLDAAVVGDEGGFAPNILNNKDALQLISDAIAAAGYTGKVEISMDVAASAFHKDGLYDLDFKNPKSDKSKWLQPDQLADLYDELIEDFSIISIEDPFDRDHLDAWTKMCKSIPIQIVGDNLTMANPNRIQMAVDRKACNCLLLKVNQMGSVTEAIQAHNLAKKNGWGTMVSYQTGETEDTFFADFVVGLSSGQIKTGAPCQLEWLARYNQIIRIEEELGPYAQYAGKNFRHSS
;
A
#
# COMPACT_ATOMS: atom_id res chain seq x y z
N MET A 1 -61.00 -7.00 12.12
CA MET A 1 -60.89 -6.28 13.40
C MET A 1 -59.43 -5.89 13.57
N THR A 2 -59.19 -4.59 13.79
CA THR A 2 -57.91 -3.90 14.11
C THR A 2 -56.75 -4.12 13.11
N SER A 3 -56.38 -3.23 12.17
CA SER A 3 -56.37 -1.76 12.11
C SER A 3 -55.85 -1.08 13.37
N SER A 4 -54.55 -1.23 13.63
CA SER A 4 -53.75 -0.33 14.47
C SER A 4 -52.35 -0.94 14.63
N VAL A 5 -51.34 -0.28 14.06
CA VAL A 5 -49.95 -0.12 14.53
C VAL A 5 -49.08 -0.03 13.27
N PHE A 6 -48.87 1.18 12.77
CA PHE A 6 -47.59 1.68 12.25
C PHE A 6 -47.78 3.18 11.96
N ASN A 7 -47.92 3.92 13.05
CA ASN A 7 -47.68 5.35 13.09
C ASN A 7 -46.28 5.51 13.69
N LEU A 8 -45.24 5.28 12.87
CA LEU A 8 -43.88 5.64 13.23
C LEU A 8 -43.54 6.91 12.45
N GLY A 9 -43.41 8.01 13.19
CA GLY A 9 -43.05 9.31 12.67
C GLY A 9 -41.65 9.29 12.04
N PHE A 10 -41.60 9.10 10.74
CA PHE A 10 -40.62 9.75 9.89
C PHE A 10 -41.40 10.83 9.14
N LEU A 11 -40.93 12.08 9.21
CA LEU A 11 -41.50 13.20 8.47
C LEU A 11 -41.39 12.94 6.97
N LEU A 12 -42.36 12.20 6.42
CA LEU A 12 -42.66 12.10 5.00
C LEU A 12 -43.35 13.40 4.59
N SER A 13 -42.53 14.40 4.32
CA SER A 13 -42.97 15.61 3.61
C SER A 13 -41.88 16.05 2.65
N VAL A 14 -41.73 15.30 1.56
CA VAL A 14 -41.27 15.87 0.30
C VAL A 14 -42.33 15.50 -0.73
N ALA A 15 -43.27 16.41 -0.94
CA ALA A 15 -44.17 16.33 -2.07
C ALA A 15 -43.32 16.40 -3.35
N LEU A 16 -43.29 15.31 -4.11
CA LEU A 16 -42.97 15.34 -5.53
C LEU A 16 -44.08 16.14 -6.23
N VAL A 17 -43.99 17.47 -6.15
CA VAL A 17 -44.73 18.35 -7.04
C VAL A 17 -44.02 18.27 -8.38
N GLY A 18 -44.45 17.33 -9.21
CA GLY A 18 -44.10 17.28 -10.62
C GLY A 18 -44.68 18.52 -11.31
N ASN A 19 -43.90 19.59 -11.38
CA ASN A 19 -44.17 20.64 -12.35
C ASN A 19 -43.58 20.19 -13.69
N ALA A 20 -44.47 19.94 -14.66
CA ALA A 20 -44.11 20.01 -16.07
C ALA A 20 -43.43 21.36 -16.31
N ALA A 21 -42.27 21.35 -16.97
CA ALA A 21 -41.50 22.55 -17.25
C ALA A 21 -42.41 23.61 -17.90
N SER A 22 -42.56 24.75 -17.23
CA SER A 22 -43.19 25.93 -17.79
C SER A 22 -42.33 26.42 -18.96
N ILE A 23 -42.98 26.59 -20.10
CA ILE A 23 -42.41 27.27 -21.26
C ILE A 23 -42.03 28.70 -20.81
N GLY A 24 -40.72 29.01 -20.78
CA GLY A 24 -40.22 30.37 -20.57
C GLY A 24 -39.24 30.61 -19.41
N GLU A 25 -38.80 29.59 -18.67
CA GLU A 25 -37.73 29.80 -17.67
C GLU A 25 -36.36 29.96 -18.36
N ASP A 26 -35.81 31.18 -18.28
CA ASP A 26 -34.44 31.47 -18.67
C ASP A 26 -33.47 30.91 -17.62
N TYR A 27 -32.76 29.85 -17.99
CA TYR A 27 -31.81 29.15 -17.12
C TYR A 27 -30.37 29.67 -17.24
N GLY A 28 -30.10 30.68 -18.07
CA GLY A 28 -28.74 31.14 -18.36
C GLY A 28 -27.97 30.26 -19.35
N GLU A 29 -26.76 30.69 -19.68
CA GLU A 29 -25.83 30.03 -20.61
C GLU A 29 -25.30 28.73 -19.98
N LEU A 30 -25.22 27.65 -20.78
CA LEU A 30 -24.73 26.37 -20.31
C LEU A 30 -23.21 26.30 -20.44
N GLU A 31 -22.51 25.92 -19.36
CA GLU A 31 -21.05 25.89 -19.32
C GLU A 31 -20.45 24.48 -19.20
N LEU A 32 -21.10 23.60 -18.44
CA LEU A 32 -20.61 22.25 -18.16
C LEU A 32 -21.77 21.31 -17.83
N VAL A 33 -21.70 20.06 -18.31
CA VAL A 33 -22.70 19.02 -18.05
C VAL A 33 -22.02 17.78 -17.47
N HIS A 34 -22.62 17.20 -16.44
CA HIS A 34 -22.30 15.86 -15.95
C HIS A 34 -23.50 14.95 -16.16
N LEU A 35 -23.28 13.80 -16.76
CA LEU A 35 -24.28 12.75 -16.96
C LEU A 35 -23.88 11.54 -16.15
N LEU A 36 -24.79 11.03 -15.32
CA LEU A 36 -24.64 9.77 -14.60
C LEU A 36 -25.81 8.87 -14.99
N TYR A 37 -25.57 7.74 -15.65
CA TYR A 37 -26.64 6.81 -16.02
C TYR A 37 -26.40 5.39 -15.51
N ARG A 38 -27.51 4.72 -15.18
CA ARG A 38 -27.54 3.27 -14.95
C ARG A 38 -27.32 2.56 -16.28
N HIS A 39 -26.63 1.42 -16.28
CA HIS A 39 -26.57 0.53 -17.44
C HIS A 39 -27.96 0.11 -17.95
N GLY A 40 -27.99 -0.42 -19.16
CA GLY A 40 -29.21 -0.93 -19.80
C GLY A 40 -29.64 -2.28 -19.25
N GLU A 41 -30.74 -2.78 -19.80
CA GLU A 41 -31.31 -4.09 -19.49
C GLU A 41 -30.27 -5.20 -19.64
N ARG A 42 -30.19 -6.08 -18.63
CA ARG A 42 -29.20 -7.15 -18.55
C ARG A 42 -29.84 -8.46 -18.06
N SER A 43 -29.19 -9.59 -18.32
CA SER A 43 -29.59 -10.90 -17.79
C SER A 43 -29.40 -10.98 -16.26
N PRO A 44 -30.14 -11.84 -15.53
CA PRO A 44 -29.99 -11.97 -14.08
C PRO A 44 -28.54 -12.23 -13.67
N ILE A 45 -28.12 -11.64 -12.54
CA ILE A 45 -26.78 -11.85 -11.97
C ILE A 45 -26.73 -13.19 -11.23
N VAL A 46 -27.78 -13.49 -10.47
CA VAL A 46 -27.92 -14.71 -9.66
C VAL A 46 -29.26 -15.36 -9.96
N PHE A 47 -29.24 -16.64 -10.29
CA PHE A 47 -30.44 -17.45 -10.44
C PHE A 47 -30.71 -18.19 -9.14
N TYR A 48 -31.98 -18.24 -8.71
CA TYR A 48 -32.34 -19.04 -7.54
C TYR A 48 -32.32 -20.54 -7.90
N PRO A 49 -32.07 -21.46 -6.95
CA PRO A 49 -31.81 -22.87 -7.27
C PRO A 49 -32.86 -23.56 -8.14
N ASN A 50 -34.13 -23.25 -7.93
CA ASN A 50 -35.25 -23.85 -8.66
C ASN A 50 -35.83 -22.95 -9.78
N ASP A 51 -35.04 -21.97 -10.24
CA ASP A 51 -35.43 -21.09 -11.33
C ASP A 51 -35.62 -21.87 -12.65
N PRO A 52 -36.80 -21.77 -13.30
CA PRO A 52 -37.07 -22.48 -14.55
C PRO A 52 -36.23 -21.97 -15.73
N TYR A 53 -35.67 -20.76 -15.63
CA TYR A 53 -34.88 -20.09 -16.66
C TYR A 53 -33.39 -20.04 -16.33
N LYS A 54 -32.90 -20.70 -15.27
CA LYS A 54 -31.45 -20.74 -14.94
C LYS A 54 -30.55 -21.38 -16.00
N ASP A 55 -31.13 -22.15 -16.91
CA ASP A 55 -30.38 -22.82 -17.98
C ASP A 55 -29.75 -21.76 -18.92
N PRO A 56 -28.44 -21.85 -19.21
CA PRO A 56 -27.75 -20.90 -20.09
C PRO A 56 -28.41 -20.67 -21.45
N LYS A 57 -29.23 -21.61 -21.96
CA LYS A 57 -29.96 -21.44 -23.23
C LYS A 57 -30.89 -20.22 -23.24
N TYR A 58 -31.42 -19.80 -22.08
CA TYR A 58 -32.28 -18.61 -21.97
C TYR A 58 -31.47 -17.31 -21.88
N TRP A 59 -30.16 -17.41 -21.62
CA TRP A 59 -29.24 -16.29 -21.38
C TRP A 59 -27.95 -16.47 -22.18
N PRO A 60 -27.99 -16.42 -23.52
CA PRO A 60 -26.85 -16.73 -24.38
C PRO A 60 -25.65 -15.79 -24.21
N VAL A 61 -25.88 -14.61 -23.64
CA VAL A 61 -24.81 -13.64 -23.30
C VAL A 61 -24.16 -13.93 -21.93
N GLY A 62 -24.65 -14.92 -21.18
CA GLY A 62 -24.21 -15.21 -19.81
C GLY A 62 -24.95 -14.38 -18.74
N PRO A 63 -24.71 -14.65 -17.44
CA PRO A 63 -25.32 -13.94 -16.32
C PRO A 63 -24.79 -12.51 -16.15
N GLY A 64 -25.66 -11.58 -15.78
CA GLY A 64 -25.29 -10.20 -15.48
C GLY A 64 -24.83 -9.37 -16.68
N GLN A 65 -25.09 -9.83 -17.91
CA GLN A 65 -24.58 -9.23 -19.15
C GLN A 65 -25.65 -8.44 -19.91
N LEU A 66 -25.21 -7.39 -20.61
CA LEU A 66 -26.10 -6.44 -21.30
C LEU A 66 -26.84 -7.11 -22.47
N LEU A 67 -28.16 -6.95 -22.49
CA LEU A 67 -29.04 -7.48 -23.53
C LEU A 67 -29.23 -6.47 -24.67
N ASN A 68 -29.72 -6.94 -25.82
CA ASN A 68 -29.97 -6.09 -26.98
C ASN A 68 -30.96 -4.93 -26.69
N PRO A 69 -32.06 -5.12 -25.94
CA PRO A 69 -32.91 -4.01 -25.51
C PRO A 69 -32.14 -2.93 -24.74
N GLY A 70 -31.19 -3.33 -23.89
CA GLY A 70 -30.34 -2.41 -23.13
C GLY A 70 -29.40 -1.59 -24.02
N LYS A 71 -28.79 -2.24 -25.03
CA LYS A 71 -27.97 -1.54 -26.05
C LYS A 71 -28.81 -0.51 -26.82
N GLU A 72 -29.99 -0.92 -27.30
CA GLU A 72 -30.89 -0.05 -28.05
C GLU A 72 -31.37 1.14 -27.22
N ARG A 73 -31.72 0.90 -25.94
CA ARG A 73 -32.14 1.94 -25.02
C ARG A 73 -31.03 2.97 -24.78
N HIS A 74 -29.79 2.54 -24.57
CA HIS A 74 -28.65 3.46 -24.43
C HIS A 74 -28.35 4.23 -25.72
N PHE A 75 -28.45 3.60 -26.88
CA PHE A 75 -28.31 4.27 -28.17
C PHE A 75 -29.34 5.40 -28.34
N LYS A 76 -30.61 5.11 -28.05
CA LYS A 76 -31.69 6.12 -28.05
C LYS A 76 -31.45 7.22 -27.03
N LEU A 77 -30.97 6.88 -25.83
CA LEU A 77 -30.61 7.86 -24.81
C LEU A 77 -29.48 8.79 -25.28
N GLY A 78 -28.47 8.25 -25.96
CA GLY A 78 -27.39 9.03 -26.57
C GLY A 78 -27.89 10.06 -27.57
N GLY A 79 -28.78 9.63 -28.47
CA GLY A 79 -29.44 10.54 -29.42
C GLY A 79 -30.30 11.61 -28.75
N LEU A 80 -30.95 11.28 -27.63
CA LEU A 80 -31.70 12.26 -26.83
C LEU A 80 -30.78 13.29 -26.19
N ILE A 81 -29.64 12.86 -25.63
CA ILE A 81 -28.61 13.75 -25.08
C ILE A 81 -28.05 14.66 -26.18
N ARG A 82 -27.75 14.12 -27.37
CA ARG A 82 -27.30 14.90 -28.53
C ARG A 82 -28.28 16.01 -28.87
N LYS A 83 -29.57 15.66 -28.98
CA LYS A 83 -30.62 16.63 -29.30
C LYS A 83 -30.78 17.69 -28.21
N ARG A 84 -30.67 17.31 -26.93
CA ARG A 84 -30.77 18.24 -25.79
C ARG A 84 -29.68 19.30 -25.81
N TYR A 85 -28.44 18.88 -26.09
CA TYR A 85 -27.26 19.75 -26.06
C TYR A 85 -26.78 20.15 -27.45
N GLU A 86 -27.70 20.15 -28.41
CA GLU A 86 -27.47 20.69 -29.73
C GLU A 86 -27.08 22.18 -29.62
N GLY A 87 -26.01 22.58 -30.30
CA GLY A 87 -25.44 23.92 -30.21
C GLY A 87 -24.45 24.13 -29.04
N PHE A 88 -24.52 23.32 -27.98
CA PHE A 88 -23.51 23.32 -26.92
C PHE A 88 -22.36 22.36 -27.22
N LEU A 89 -22.69 21.10 -27.56
CA LEU A 89 -21.71 20.08 -27.92
C LEU A 89 -21.32 20.18 -29.39
N ASN A 90 -20.04 20.01 -29.72
CA ASN A 90 -19.57 19.96 -31.09
C ASN A 90 -20.21 18.78 -31.86
N PRO A 91 -20.66 18.95 -33.13
CA PRO A 91 -21.18 17.84 -33.94
C PRO A 91 -20.20 16.67 -34.08
N MET A 92 -18.89 16.92 -34.13
CA MET A 92 -17.85 15.89 -34.10
C MET A 92 -17.36 15.65 -32.67
N TYR A 93 -16.95 14.41 -32.37
CA TYR A 93 -16.35 14.10 -31.07
C TYR A 93 -15.01 14.83 -30.90
N ASP A 94 -14.78 15.42 -29.72
CA ASP A 94 -13.51 16.04 -29.34
C ASP A 94 -13.17 15.60 -27.91
N GLU A 95 -12.03 14.93 -27.74
CA GLU A 95 -11.55 14.43 -26.44
C GLU A 95 -11.29 15.54 -25.42
N SER A 96 -11.05 16.77 -25.88
CA SER A 96 -10.89 17.94 -25.01
C SER A 96 -12.23 18.49 -24.52
N GLU A 97 -13.34 18.19 -25.20
CA GLU A 97 -14.70 18.56 -24.80
C GLU A 97 -15.38 17.48 -23.94
N VAL A 98 -15.13 16.19 -24.21
CA VAL A 98 -15.88 15.07 -23.61
C VAL A 98 -14.97 14.06 -22.92
N LEU A 99 -15.24 13.76 -21.65
CA LEU A 99 -14.57 12.70 -20.89
C LEU A 99 -15.61 11.66 -20.45
N VAL A 100 -15.31 10.38 -20.66
CA VAL A 100 -16.21 9.28 -20.34
C VAL A 100 -15.52 8.33 -19.36
N ARG A 101 -16.18 8.06 -18.23
CA ARG A 101 -15.75 7.05 -17.24
C ARG A 101 -16.87 6.02 -17.03
N SER A 102 -16.50 4.76 -16.93
CA SER A 102 -17.41 3.66 -16.61
C SER A 102 -16.84 2.84 -15.46
N THR A 103 -17.70 2.11 -14.74
CA THR A 103 -17.24 0.97 -13.94
C THR A 103 -16.69 -0.14 -14.83
N ASP A 104 -15.83 -0.98 -14.27
CA ASP A 104 -15.18 -2.11 -14.97
C ASP A 104 -16.07 -3.37 -15.04
N TYR A 105 -17.33 -3.17 -15.47
CA TYR A 105 -18.23 -4.26 -15.83
C TYR A 105 -18.56 -4.16 -17.33
N ASP A 106 -18.51 -5.28 -18.05
CA ASP A 106 -18.84 -5.31 -19.48
C ASP A 106 -20.18 -4.64 -19.79
N ARG A 107 -21.21 -4.85 -18.95
CA ARG A 107 -22.52 -4.24 -19.15
C ARG A 107 -22.51 -2.70 -19.07
N THR A 108 -21.69 -2.09 -18.22
CA THR A 108 -21.61 -0.62 -18.09
C THR A 108 -20.73 -0.03 -19.18
N LEU A 109 -19.65 -0.71 -19.55
CA LEU A 109 -18.80 -0.35 -20.69
C LEU A 109 -19.59 -0.38 -22.01
N MET A 110 -20.31 -1.46 -22.29
CA MET A 110 -21.15 -1.60 -23.49
C MET A 110 -22.31 -0.60 -23.50
N SER A 111 -22.88 -0.28 -22.33
CA SER A 111 -23.91 0.77 -22.22
C SER A 111 -23.35 2.14 -22.58
N ALA A 112 -22.11 2.45 -22.15
CA ALA A 112 -21.43 3.68 -22.53
C ALA A 112 -21.11 3.72 -24.03
N GLN A 113 -20.60 2.63 -24.60
CA GLN A 113 -20.35 2.54 -26.05
C GLN A 113 -21.63 2.77 -26.87
N ALA A 114 -22.74 2.13 -26.48
CA ALA A 114 -24.03 2.30 -27.15
C ALA A 114 -24.56 3.72 -27.00
N ASN A 115 -24.40 4.34 -25.83
CA ASN A 115 -24.78 5.74 -25.62
C ASN A 115 -23.96 6.70 -26.50
N LEU A 116 -22.64 6.53 -26.53
CA LEU A 116 -21.74 7.33 -27.34
C LEU A 116 -21.99 7.17 -28.84
N ALA A 117 -22.41 5.98 -29.28
CA ALA A 117 -22.83 5.74 -30.66
C ALA A 117 -24.01 6.63 -31.07
N GLY A 118 -25.01 6.78 -30.19
CA GLY A 118 -26.14 7.67 -30.44
C GLY A 118 -25.80 9.16 -30.24
N LEU A 119 -24.86 9.46 -29.34
CA LEU A 119 -24.45 10.83 -29.03
C LEU A 119 -23.54 11.41 -30.11
N TYR A 120 -22.54 10.65 -30.60
CA TYR A 120 -21.56 11.07 -31.59
C TYR A 120 -21.54 10.17 -32.83
N PRO A 121 -22.62 10.14 -33.64
CA PRO A 121 -22.54 9.57 -34.98
C PRO A 121 -21.38 10.23 -35.75
N PRO A 122 -20.52 9.47 -36.45
CA PRO A 122 -19.37 10.03 -37.14
C PRO A 122 -19.80 11.02 -38.22
N GLN A 123 -19.10 12.16 -38.28
CA GLN A 123 -19.31 13.21 -39.28
C GLN A 123 -17.98 13.67 -39.86
N GLY A 124 -17.99 14.20 -41.09
CA GLY A 124 -16.79 14.74 -41.72
C GLY A 124 -15.64 13.73 -41.77
N ASN A 125 -14.48 14.11 -41.23
CA ASN A 125 -13.28 13.27 -41.19
C ASN A 125 -13.34 12.13 -40.17
N GLN A 126 -14.35 12.09 -39.30
CA GLN A 126 -14.60 10.96 -38.38
C GLN A 126 -15.33 9.79 -39.05
N ILE A 127 -15.83 9.98 -40.28
CA ILE A 127 -16.42 8.90 -41.08
C ILE A 127 -15.29 8.03 -41.65
N TRP A 128 -14.91 7.02 -40.88
CA TRP A 128 -13.91 6.03 -41.29
C TRP A 128 -14.52 4.89 -42.11
N ASN A 129 -15.84 4.68 -42.01
CA ASN A 129 -16.59 3.73 -42.82
C ASN A 129 -18.00 4.28 -43.13
N PRO A 130 -18.35 4.52 -44.42
CA PRO A 130 -19.63 5.14 -44.78
C PRO A 130 -20.84 4.23 -44.54
N ASN A 131 -20.64 2.92 -44.39
CA ASN A 131 -21.70 1.95 -44.11
C ASN A 131 -21.93 1.75 -42.61
N LEU A 132 -21.17 2.43 -41.75
CA LEU A 132 -21.25 2.28 -40.31
C LEU A 132 -21.41 3.64 -39.65
N ALA A 133 -22.62 3.92 -39.12
CA ALA A 133 -22.93 5.14 -38.38
C ALA A 133 -22.40 5.09 -36.93
N TRP A 134 -21.16 4.64 -36.76
CA TRP A 134 -20.50 4.47 -35.46
C TRP A 134 -18.99 4.67 -35.55
N GLN A 135 -18.41 5.19 -34.48
CA GLN A 135 -16.97 5.29 -34.28
C GLN A 135 -16.60 4.91 -32.84
N PRO A 136 -15.43 4.29 -32.62
CA PRO A 136 -14.93 4.05 -31.28
C PRO A 136 -14.60 5.39 -30.60
N ILE A 137 -15.08 5.55 -29.37
CA ILE A 137 -14.78 6.70 -28.51
C ILE A 137 -14.17 6.17 -27.21
N PRO A 138 -13.05 6.73 -26.72
CA PRO A 138 -12.41 6.27 -25.49
C PRO A 138 -13.35 6.29 -24.28
N ILE A 139 -13.30 5.21 -23.49
CA ILE A 139 -13.98 5.08 -22.20
C ILE A 139 -12.93 4.69 -21.18
N HIS A 140 -12.81 5.48 -20.11
CA HIS A 140 -11.86 5.21 -19.03
C HIS A 140 -12.53 4.37 -17.94
N THR A 141 -11.78 3.43 -17.38
CA THR A 141 -12.21 2.57 -16.27
C THR A 141 -11.03 2.33 -15.33
N VAL A 142 -11.33 1.89 -14.11
CA VAL A 142 -10.36 1.39 -13.13
C VAL A 142 -10.89 0.06 -12.59
N PRO A 143 -10.05 -0.87 -12.12
CA PRO A 143 -10.51 -2.15 -11.60
C PRO A 143 -11.65 -1.98 -10.58
N VAL A 144 -12.66 -2.87 -10.60
CA VAL A 144 -13.86 -2.77 -9.73
C VAL A 144 -13.50 -2.58 -8.24
N SER A 145 -12.44 -3.25 -7.76
CA SER A 145 -11.94 -3.15 -6.39
C SER A 145 -11.42 -1.76 -6.01
N GLU A 146 -11.04 -0.95 -7.00
CA GLU A 146 -10.48 0.39 -6.85
C GLU A 146 -11.49 1.49 -7.20
N ASP A 147 -12.67 1.16 -7.76
CA ASP A 147 -13.63 2.14 -8.26
C ASP A 147 -14.53 2.73 -7.17
N TYR A 148 -13.94 3.43 -6.22
CA TYR A 148 -14.66 4.14 -5.16
C TYR A 148 -15.56 5.28 -5.66
N LEU A 149 -15.41 5.69 -6.93
CA LEU A 149 -16.17 6.79 -7.52
C LEU A 149 -17.52 6.33 -8.08
N LEU A 150 -17.51 5.27 -8.90
CA LEU A 150 -18.70 4.80 -9.61
C LEU A 150 -19.24 3.47 -9.09
N PHE A 151 -18.51 2.79 -8.19
CA PHE A 151 -18.95 1.56 -7.55
C PHE A 151 -19.07 1.75 -6.02
N PRO A 152 -20.26 2.14 -5.53
CA PRO A 152 -20.52 2.35 -4.09
C PRO A 152 -20.30 1.10 -3.22
N ASP A 153 -20.26 -0.08 -3.83
CA ASP A 153 -20.03 -1.36 -3.18
C ASP A 153 -18.55 -1.78 -3.21
N SER A 154 -17.65 -0.89 -3.64
CA SER A 154 -16.20 -1.07 -3.54
C SER A 154 -15.77 -1.32 -2.09
N THR A 155 -14.64 -2.01 -1.92
CA THR A 155 -14.19 -2.50 -0.62
C THR A 155 -13.84 -1.32 0.30
N CYS A 156 -14.74 -1.01 1.23
CA CYS A 156 -14.55 0.03 2.24
C CYS A 156 -14.95 -0.49 3.61
N ARG A 157 -13.97 -0.61 4.51
CA ARG A 157 -14.21 -1.11 5.87
C ARG A 157 -15.23 -0.26 6.62
N ALA A 158 -15.09 1.07 6.57
CA ALA A 158 -15.99 1.99 7.26
C ALA A 158 -17.45 1.88 6.78
N VAL A 159 -17.66 1.49 5.52
CA VAL A 159 -18.99 1.17 4.97
C VAL A 159 -19.49 -0.15 5.53
N THR A 160 -18.68 -1.20 5.53
CA THR A 160 -19.06 -2.52 6.08
C THR A 160 -19.45 -2.42 7.55
N GLU A 161 -18.63 -1.76 8.38
CA GLU A 161 -18.92 -1.57 9.81
C GLU A 161 -20.21 -0.78 10.04
N GLU A 162 -20.41 0.29 9.26
CA GLU A 162 -21.60 1.12 9.37
C GLU A 162 -22.86 0.33 8.96
N MET A 163 -22.79 -0.47 7.89
CA MET A 163 -23.86 -1.37 7.44
C MET A 163 -24.17 -2.45 8.49
N ASP A 164 -23.15 -3.12 9.04
CA ASP A 164 -23.31 -4.19 10.03
C ASP A 164 -23.97 -3.68 11.31
N SER A 165 -23.70 -2.43 11.70
CA SER A 165 -24.29 -1.80 12.87
C SER A 165 -25.77 -1.40 12.71
N LEU A 166 -26.30 -1.35 11.48
CA LEU A 166 -27.66 -0.84 11.23
C LEU A 166 -28.73 -1.69 11.92
N LYS A 167 -28.57 -3.02 11.88
CA LYS A 167 -29.50 -3.97 12.52
C LYS A 167 -29.53 -3.80 14.04
N ASP A 168 -28.43 -3.40 14.66
CA ASP A 168 -28.35 -3.23 16.11
C ASP A 168 -28.91 -1.87 16.53
N ARG A 169 -28.63 -0.82 15.74
CA ARG A 169 -29.05 0.56 16.02
C ARG A 169 -30.51 0.87 15.67
N TYR A 170 -31.07 0.25 14.65
CA TYR A 170 -32.38 0.61 14.13
C TYR A 170 -33.34 -0.58 14.12
N SER A 171 -34.39 -0.52 14.93
CA SER A 171 -35.37 -1.61 15.05
C SER A 171 -36.06 -1.93 13.73
N PHE A 172 -36.34 -0.93 12.89
CA PHE A 172 -36.98 -1.15 11.59
C PHE A 172 -36.12 -2.02 10.65
N VAL A 173 -34.78 -2.01 10.81
CA VAL A 173 -33.87 -2.87 10.03
C VAL A 173 -34.03 -4.33 10.46
N ARG A 174 -34.18 -4.58 11.77
CA ARG A 174 -34.52 -5.93 12.27
C ARG A 174 -35.90 -6.37 11.80
N ASP A 175 -36.90 -5.50 11.87
CA ASP A 175 -38.25 -5.80 11.40
C ASP A 175 -38.26 -6.15 9.90
N LEU A 176 -37.46 -5.43 9.11
CA LEU A 176 -37.25 -5.71 7.69
C LEU A 176 -36.59 -7.07 7.46
N MET A 177 -35.51 -7.38 8.21
CA MET A 177 -34.84 -8.67 8.12
C MET A 177 -35.75 -9.82 8.54
N ASP A 178 -36.57 -9.64 9.57
CA ASP A 178 -37.54 -10.64 10.03
C ASP A 178 -38.65 -10.85 9.00
N ARG A 179 -39.13 -9.77 8.35
CA ARG A 179 -40.10 -9.88 7.25
C ARG A 179 -39.49 -10.60 6.05
N ALA A 180 -38.27 -10.25 5.67
CA ALA A 180 -37.54 -10.91 4.59
C ALA A 180 -37.31 -12.40 4.87
N LYS A 181 -36.96 -12.74 6.12
CA LYS A 181 -36.82 -14.13 6.56
C LYS A 181 -38.13 -14.90 6.47
N LYS A 182 -39.26 -14.31 6.91
CA LYS A 182 -40.59 -14.92 6.78
C LYS A 182 -40.94 -15.23 5.33
N VAL A 183 -40.68 -14.28 4.42
CA VAL A 183 -40.88 -14.46 2.98
C VAL A 183 -40.02 -15.61 2.45
N LEU A 184 -38.72 -15.66 2.81
CA LEU A 184 -37.84 -16.75 2.39
C LEU A 184 -38.30 -18.12 2.89
N VAL A 185 -38.80 -18.22 4.14
CA VAL A 185 -39.36 -19.46 4.68
C VAL A 185 -40.59 -19.91 3.89
N GLU A 186 -41.49 -18.99 3.53
CA GLU A 186 -42.70 -19.30 2.76
C GLU A 186 -42.38 -19.82 1.35
N ILE A 187 -41.33 -19.30 0.72
CA ILE A 187 -40.96 -19.65 -0.66
C ILE A 187 -39.80 -20.64 -0.75
N GLN A 188 -39.27 -21.14 0.36
CA GLN A 188 -38.07 -21.99 0.41
C GLN A 188 -38.23 -23.25 -0.45
N THR A 189 -39.37 -23.93 -0.35
CA THR A 189 -39.62 -25.17 -1.10
C THR A 189 -39.73 -24.93 -2.61
N PHE A 190 -40.19 -23.75 -3.01
CA PHE A 190 -40.34 -23.37 -4.42
C PHE A 190 -39.05 -22.86 -5.03
N THR A 191 -38.23 -22.14 -4.27
CA THR A 191 -37.05 -21.43 -4.77
C THR A 191 -35.74 -22.17 -4.49
N GLY A 192 -35.68 -22.94 -3.40
CA GLY A 192 -34.46 -23.56 -2.87
C GLY A 192 -33.55 -22.62 -2.09
N LEU A 193 -33.99 -21.39 -1.80
CA LEU A 193 -33.22 -20.39 -1.05
C LEU A 193 -33.13 -20.71 0.44
N ASP A 194 -32.04 -20.35 1.11
CA ASP A 194 -31.84 -20.61 2.54
C ASP A 194 -32.32 -19.44 3.40
N PRO A 195 -33.37 -19.58 4.24
CA PRO A 195 -33.87 -18.48 5.07
C PRO A 195 -32.92 -18.02 6.19
N ASN A 196 -31.75 -18.65 6.39
CA ASN A 196 -30.80 -18.32 7.45
C ASN A 196 -29.50 -17.67 6.95
N GLU A 197 -29.24 -17.66 5.64
CA GLU A 197 -28.04 -17.05 5.05
C GLU A 197 -28.40 -15.83 4.23
N ASN A 198 -27.60 -14.75 4.27
CA ASN A 198 -27.74 -13.55 3.43
C ASN A 198 -29.19 -13.12 3.08
N VAL A 199 -30.05 -13.00 4.09
CA VAL A 199 -31.52 -12.90 3.91
C VAL A 199 -31.93 -11.78 2.96
N LEU A 200 -31.43 -10.56 3.17
CA LEU A 200 -31.77 -9.42 2.32
C LEU A 200 -31.21 -9.58 0.90
N GLY A 201 -29.96 -10.02 0.76
CA GLY A 201 -29.33 -10.21 -0.55
C GLY A 201 -30.02 -11.28 -1.40
N GLN A 202 -30.58 -12.32 -0.79
CA GLN A 202 -31.38 -13.32 -1.51
C GLN A 202 -32.72 -12.76 -1.97
N VAL A 203 -33.41 -11.96 -1.14
CA VAL A 203 -34.67 -11.31 -1.56
C VAL A 203 -34.41 -10.28 -2.67
N ASP A 204 -33.31 -9.53 -2.60
CA ASP A 204 -32.88 -8.61 -3.65
C ASP A 204 -32.62 -9.33 -4.97
N SER A 205 -31.81 -10.40 -4.92
CA SER A 205 -31.48 -11.20 -6.10
C SER A 205 -32.73 -11.82 -6.72
N LEU A 206 -33.66 -12.33 -5.88
CA LEU A 206 -34.92 -12.88 -6.35
C LEU A 206 -35.81 -11.82 -6.99
N SER A 207 -35.94 -10.65 -6.36
CA SER A 207 -36.72 -9.52 -6.86
C SER A 207 -36.22 -9.06 -8.23
N ASP A 208 -34.89 -8.97 -8.37
CA ASP A 208 -34.20 -8.61 -9.61
C ASP A 208 -34.42 -9.66 -10.70
N THR A 209 -34.22 -10.95 -10.41
CA THR A 209 -34.44 -12.05 -11.36
C THR A 209 -35.87 -12.06 -11.89
N LEU A 210 -36.87 -12.04 -11.00
CA LEU A 210 -38.29 -11.98 -11.39
C LEU A 210 -38.62 -10.72 -12.20
N ALA A 211 -38.01 -9.57 -11.87
CA ALA A 211 -38.22 -8.33 -12.62
C ALA A 211 -37.71 -8.43 -14.06
N ILE A 212 -36.54 -9.03 -14.26
CA ILE A 212 -35.93 -9.19 -15.59
C ILE A 212 -36.75 -10.17 -16.42
N GLU A 213 -37.09 -11.33 -15.85
CA GLU A 213 -37.90 -12.34 -16.53
C GLU A 213 -39.24 -11.75 -16.98
N ALA A 214 -39.92 -11.02 -16.09
CA ALA A 214 -41.14 -10.31 -16.43
C ALA A 214 -40.93 -9.27 -17.54
N SER A 215 -39.84 -8.51 -17.48
CA SER A 215 -39.53 -7.48 -18.50
C SER A 215 -39.24 -8.06 -19.90
N LEU A 216 -38.82 -9.32 -19.96
CA LEU A 216 -38.57 -10.06 -21.19
C LEU A 216 -39.75 -10.95 -21.61
N ASN A 217 -40.91 -10.78 -20.95
CA ASN A 217 -42.13 -11.56 -21.18
C ASN A 217 -41.99 -13.07 -20.91
N TYR A 218 -41.07 -13.48 -20.04
CA TYR A 218 -41.07 -14.85 -19.52
C TYR A 218 -42.22 -15.05 -18.52
N THR A 219 -42.82 -16.24 -18.56
CA THR A 219 -43.91 -16.60 -17.64
C THR A 219 -43.32 -16.83 -16.26
N LEU A 220 -43.66 -15.96 -15.30
CA LEU A 220 -43.24 -16.16 -13.92
C LEU A 220 -43.88 -17.42 -13.32
N PRO A 221 -43.18 -18.13 -12.40
CA PRO A 221 -43.75 -19.29 -11.72
C PRO A 221 -45.04 -18.96 -10.96
N LEU A 222 -45.97 -19.92 -10.88
CA LEU A 222 -47.25 -19.73 -10.19
C LEU A 222 -47.11 -19.32 -8.72
N TRP A 223 -46.06 -19.79 -8.03
CA TRP A 223 -45.82 -19.43 -6.63
C TRP A 223 -45.53 -17.93 -6.45
N ALA A 224 -45.06 -17.24 -7.50
CA ALA A 224 -44.79 -15.80 -7.44
C ALA A 224 -46.10 -14.99 -7.40
N ASN A 225 -47.22 -15.54 -7.92
CA ASN A 225 -48.55 -14.92 -7.91
C ASN A 225 -49.10 -14.84 -6.48
N GLY A 226 -48.78 -13.75 -5.79
CA GLY A 226 -49.22 -13.49 -4.41
C GLY A 226 -48.16 -12.78 -3.57
N ILE A 227 -46.88 -13.03 -3.89
CA ILE A 227 -45.74 -12.52 -3.13
C ILE A 227 -44.93 -11.49 -3.96
N TYR A 228 -44.85 -11.67 -5.28
CA TYR A 228 -44.22 -10.69 -6.18
C TYR A 228 -45.28 -9.93 -6.99
N PRO A 229 -45.22 -8.59 -7.10
CA PRO A 229 -44.23 -7.71 -6.48
C PRO A 229 -44.52 -7.33 -5.03
N ASN A 230 -45.72 -7.60 -4.50
CA ASN A 230 -46.26 -6.94 -3.31
C ASN A 230 -45.46 -7.11 -2.01
N GLU A 231 -44.88 -8.29 -1.76
CA GLU A 231 -44.08 -8.57 -0.56
C GLU A 231 -42.57 -8.43 -0.84
N ILE A 232 -42.10 -8.98 -1.97
CA ILE A 232 -40.66 -9.03 -2.31
C ILE A 232 -40.12 -7.64 -2.73
N LYS A 233 -40.86 -6.89 -3.57
CA LYS A 233 -40.35 -5.65 -4.16
C LYS A 233 -40.13 -4.54 -3.11
N PRO A 234 -41.04 -4.30 -2.15
CA PRO A 234 -40.78 -3.33 -1.09
C PRO A 234 -39.53 -3.64 -0.27
N ILE A 235 -39.30 -4.92 0.07
CA ILE A 235 -38.11 -5.33 0.81
C ILE A 235 -36.84 -5.00 0.01
N SER A 236 -36.87 -5.27 -1.29
CA SER A 236 -35.74 -4.95 -2.15
C SER A 236 -35.56 -3.44 -2.35
N VAL A 237 -36.62 -2.65 -2.45
CA VAL A 237 -36.51 -1.18 -2.49
C VAL A 237 -35.86 -0.62 -1.22
N PHE A 238 -36.19 -1.20 -0.06
CA PHE A 238 -35.57 -0.81 1.21
C PHE A 238 -34.06 -1.13 1.24
N SER A 239 -33.58 -2.19 0.59
CA SER A 239 -32.14 -2.50 0.57
C SER A 239 -31.34 -1.39 -0.12
N TYR A 240 -31.84 -0.83 -1.24
CA TYR A 240 -31.23 0.31 -1.92
C TYR A 240 -31.22 1.58 -1.05
N MET A 241 -32.19 1.74 -0.16
CA MET A 241 -32.17 2.82 0.82
C MET A 241 -31.07 2.60 1.86
N LEU A 242 -30.90 1.36 2.35
CA LEU A 242 -29.89 1.00 3.35
C LEU A 242 -28.46 1.33 2.90
N VAL A 243 -28.15 1.11 1.62
CA VAL A 243 -26.87 1.47 0.96
C VAL A 243 -26.42 2.89 1.31
N SER A 244 -27.35 3.85 1.48
CA SER A 244 -27.04 5.26 1.73
C SER A 244 -27.91 5.85 2.85
N PHE A 245 -28.26 5.03 3.85
CA PHE A 245 -29.24 5.40 4.87
C PHE A 245 -28.70 6.42 5.88
N THR A 246 -27.49 6.23 6.38
CA THR A 246 -26.90 7.12 7.39
C THR A 246 -26.08 8.24 6.74
N PRO A 247 -25.84 9.37 7.44
CA PRO A 247 -24.95 10.42 6.94
C PRO A 247 -23.56 9.89 6.55
N LYS A 248 -23.02 8.92 7.33
CA LYS A 248 -21.74 8.28 7.04
C LYS A 248 -21.79 7.47 5.74
N LEU A 249 -22.85 6.68 5.52
CA LEU A 249 -23.01 5.93 4.27
C LEU A 249 -23.20 6.84 3.06
N LYS A 250 -23.99 7.92 3.18
CA LYS A 250 -24.11 8.93 2.10
C LYS A 250 -22.75 9.51 1.73
N ARG A 251 -21.98 9.95 2.73
CA ARG A 251 -20.65 10.52 2.54
C ARG A 251 -19.66 9.53 1.92
N LEU A 252 -19.66 8.27 2.34
CA LEU A 252 -18.73 7.27 1.82
C LEU A 252 -19.14 6.69 0.46
N ARG A 253 -20.43 6.56 0.17
CA ARG A 253 -20.90 5.86 -1.04
C ARG A 253 -21.28 6.76 -2.21
N GLY A 254 -21.83 7.95 -1.95
CA GLY A 254 -22.15 8.94 -3.00
C GLY A 254 -21.26 10.18 -2.95
N GLY A 255 -20.66 10.46 -1.80
CA GLY A 255 -19.79 11.61 -1.58
C GLY A 255 -18.61 11.79 -2.54
N PRO A 256 -17.89 10.73 -2.95
CA PRO A 256 -16.79 10.87 -3.91
C PRO A 256 -17.22 11.46 -5.24
N LEU A 257 -18.41 11.06 -5.73
CA LEU A 257 -18.95 11.56 -7.00
C LEU A 257 -19.47 12.99 -6.87
N VAL A 258 -20.13 13.31 -5.74
CA VAL A 258 -20.55 14.69 -5.44
C VAL A 258 -19.32 15.61 -5.34
N TYR A 259 -18.26 15.18 -4.65
CA TYR A 259 -17.00 15.92 -4.55
C TYR A 259 -16.40 16.17 -5.94
N THR A 260 -16.33 15.14 -6.78
CA THR A 260 -15.76 15.21 -8.13
C THR A 260 -16.52 16.19 -9.01
N MET A 261 -17.85 16.11 -9.07
CA MET A 261 -18.68 17.02 -9.88
C MET A 261 -18.59 18.47 -9.39
N VAL A 262 -18.62 18.70 -8.07
CA VAL A 262 -18.47 20.06 -7.51
C VAL A 262 -17.10 20.62 -7.84
N LYS A 263 -16.03 19.83 -7.69
CA LYS A 263 -14.68 20.27 -7.97
C LYS A 263 -14.49 20.62 -9.45
N GLN A 264 -15.07 19.83 -10.35
CA GLN A 264 -15.08 20.09 -11.80
C GLN A 264 -15.82 21.39 -12.15
N MET A 265 -16.95 21.68 -11.50
CA MET A 265 -17.66 22.94 -11.67
C MET A 265 -16.84 24.13 -11.16
N GLU A 266 -16.26 24.04 -9.96
CA GLU A 266 -15.41 25.09 -9.40
C GLU A 266 -14.18 25.37 -10.28
N ASP A 267 -13.55 24.32 -10.80
CA ASP A 267 -12.38 24.42 -11.67
C ASP A 267 -12.74 25.00 -13.05
N LYS A 268 -13.96 24.75 -13.55
CA LYS A 268 -14.51 25.39 -14.76
C LYS A 268 -14.69 26.89 -14.54
N VAL A 269 -15.33 27.30 -13.45
CA VAL A 269 -15.54 28.71 -13.09
C VAL A 269 -14.21 29.43 -12.85
N ALA A 270 -13.23 28.75 -12.24
CA ALA A 270 -11.89 29.29 -12.03
C ALA A 270 -11.06 29.40 -13.33
N GLY A 271 -11.56 28.92 -14.47
CA GLY A 271 -10.88 29.01 -15.76
C GLY A 271 -9.62 28.14 -15.86
N LYS A 272 -9.56 27.02 -15.13
CA LYS A 272 -8.41 26.12 -15.18
C LYS A 272 -8.14 25.61 -16.61
N PRO A 273 -6.86 25.53 -17.05
CA PRO A 273 -6.52 25.19 -18.43
C PRO A 273 -7.20 23.94 -18.98
N GLU A 274 -7.22 22.86 -18.20
CA GLU A 274 -7.83 21.57 -18.52
C GLU A 274 -9.36 21.60 -18.63
N MET A 275 -10.00 22.60 -18.01
CA MET A 275 -11.45 22.79 -18.02
C MET A 275 -11.93 23.78 -19.07
N LYS A 276 -11.02 24.53 -19.72
CA LYS A 276 -11.39 25.56 -20.72
C LYS A 276 -12.29 25.02 -21.82
N LYS A 277 -11.88 23.91 -22.45
CA LYS A 277 -12.66 23.25 -23.52
C LYS A 277 -13.63 22.19 -23.01
N ARG A 278 -13.46 21.68 -21.78
CA ARG A 278 -14.29 20.62 -21.22
C ARG A 278 -15.75 21.06 -21.12
N LYS A 279 -16.65 20.29 -21.72
CA LYS A 279 -18.11 20.56 -21.77
C LYS A 279 -18.95 19.44 -21.17
N LEU A 280 -18.48 18.20 -21.24
CA LEU A 280 -19.25 17.03 -20.85
C LEU A 280 -18.40 16.00 -20.11
N PHE A 281 -18.88 15.59 -18.94
CA PHE A 281 -18.45 14.38 -18.24
C PHE A 281 -19.57 13.35 -18.28
N VAL A 282 -19.23 12.12 -18.66
CA VAL A 282 -20.17 10.99 -18.70
C VAL A 282 -19.70 9.90 -17.74
N TYR A 283 -20.62 9.44 -16.90
CA TYR A 283 -20.40 8.42 -15.88
C TYR A 283 -21.40 7.26 -16.10
N SER A 284 -20.89 6.09 -16.46
CA SER A 284 -21.69 4.86 -16.66
C SER A 284 -21.55 3.94 -15.44
N GLY A 285 -22.66 3.66 -14.76
CA GLY A 285 -22.66 2.91 -13.51
C GLY A 285 -23.89 2.04 -13.30
N HIS A 286 -24.22 1.80 -12.03
CA HIS A 286 -25.27 0.88 -11.58
C HIS A 286 -26.45 1.64 -10.98
N ASP A 287 -27.52 0.92 -10.68
CA ASP A 287 -28.62 1.41 -9.84
C ASP A 287 -28.11 1.89 -8.47
N SER A 288 -27.18 1.14 -7.85
CA SER A 288 -26.55 1.55 -6.59
C SER A 288 -25.79 2.88 -6.72
N THR A 289 -25.15 3.14 -7.86
CA THR A 289 -24.46 4.42 -8.14
C THR A 289 -25.46 5.58 -8.18
N ILE A 290 -26.58 5.41 -8.89
CA ILE A 290 -27.64 6.43 -9.00
C ILE A 290 -28.28 6.69 -7.63
N SER A 291 -28.65 5.64 -6.90
CA SER A 291 -29.29 5.79 -5.59
C SER A 291 -28.36 6.44 -4.58
N ALA A 292 -27.08 6.03 -4.51
CA ALA A 292 -26.10 6.64 -3.61
C ALA A 292 -25.89 8.13 -3.90
N PHE A 293 -25.81 8.52 -5.18
CA PHE A 293 -25.68 9.93 -5.59
C PHE A 293 -26.91 10.76 -5.19
N LEU A 294 -28.12 10.31 -5.56
CA LEU A 294 -29.36 11.01 -5.25
C LEU A 294 -29.62 11.09 -3.73
N SER A 295 -29.27 10.04 -2.99
CA SER A 295 -29.41 10.01 -1.52
C SER A 295 -28.47 10.99 -0.84
N SER A 296 -27.26 11.15 -1.37
CA SER A 296 -26.28 12.11 -0.86
C SER A 296 -26.74 13.56 -1.06
N LEU A 297 -27.53 13.81 -2.10
CA LEU A 297 -28.19 15.08 -2.35
C LEU A 297 -29.53 15.25 -1.62
N ASN A 298 -29.97 14.25 -0.84
CA ASN A 298 -31.26 14.21 -0.15
C ASN A 298 -32.47 14.41 -1.08
N VAL A 299 -32.39 13.89 -2.32
CA VAL A 299 -33.45 13.95 -3.33
C VAL A 299 -33.79 12.57 -3.90
N PHE A 300 -33.28 11.50 -3.28
CA PHE A 300 -33.65 10.14 -3.65
C PHE A 300 -35.08 9.83 -3.20
N ASP A 301 -35.92 9.50 -4.18
CA ASP A 301 -37.22 8.89 -3.95
C ASP A 301 -37.01 7.36 -3.86
N PRO A 302 -37.39 6.69 -2.76
CA PRO A 302 -37.08 5.27 -2.53
C PRO A 302 -37.74 4.33 -3.55
N GLN A 303 -37.09 4.15 -4.69
CA GLN A 303 -37.44 3.21 -5.74
C GLN A 303 -36.16 2.74 -6.44
N GLN A 304 -36.19 1.52 -6.99
CA GLN A 304 -35.08 1.05 -7.81
C GLN A 304 -34.96 1.94 -9.06
N PRO A 305 -33.80 2.55 -9.35
CA PRO A 305 -33.61 3.31 -10.57
C PRO A 305 -33.84 2.42 -11.81
N SER A 306 -34.68 2.86 -12.75
CA SER A 306 -35.00 2.08 -13.95
C SER A 306 -33.80 1.92 -14.89
N TYR A 307 -33.81 0.93 -15.79
CA TYR A 307 -32.71 0.73 -16.75
C TYR A 307 -32.56 1.96 -17.66
N ALA A 308 -31.30 2.34 -17.93
CA ALA A 308 -30.93 3.57 -18.62
C ALA A 308 -31.55 4.86 -18.02
N SER A 309 -31.90 4.87 -16.73
CA SER A 309 -32.17 6.12 -16.01
C SER A 309 -30.92 6.98 -15.96
N MET A 310 -31.11 8.29 -15.87
CA MET A 310 -30.01 9.26 -15.96
C MET A 310 -30.23 10.43 -15.01
N VAL A 311 -29.20 10.75 -14.23
CA VAL A 311 -29.08 12.01 -13.51
C VAL A 311 -28.24 12.96 -14.35
N THR A 312 -28.70 14.20 -14.47
CA THR A 312 -28.02 15.27 -15.21
C THR A 312 -27.74 16.42 -14.25
N VAL A 313 -26.48 16.87 -14.20
CA VAL A 313 -26.05 18.02 -13.40
C VAL A 313 -25.43 19.06 -14.32
N GLU A 314 -26.10 20.20 -14.46
CA GLU A 314 -25.68 21.30 -15.34
C GLU A 314 -25.12 22.46 -14.52
N LEU A 315 -23.99 23.00 -14.96
CA LEU A 315 -23.49 24.31 -14.55
C LEU A 315 -23.91 25.35 -15.57
N ARG A 316 -24.53 26.43 -15.10
CA ARG A 316 -25.03 27.52 -15.94
C ARG A 316 -24.58 28.87 -15.42
N GLU A 317 -24.24 29.77 -16.34
CA GLU A 317 -23.90 31.17 -16.07
C GLU A 317 -25.14 32.04 -16.32
N LYS A 318 -25.44 32.93 -15.38
CA LYS A 318 -26.49 33.94 -15.51
C LYS A 318 -26.13 35.20 -14.75
N ASN A 319 -25.96 36.31 -15.47
CA ASN A 319 -25.72 37.65 -14.92
C ASN A 319 -24.45 37.75 -14.03
N GLY A 320 -23.36 37.11 -14.44
CA GLY A 320 -22.09 37.00 -13.73
C GLY A 320 -22.07 35.98 -12.60
N LEU A 321 -23.13 35.18 -12.43
CA LEU A 321 -23.27 34.20 -11.35
C LEU A 321 -23.47 32.80 -11.91
N HIS A 322 -22.99 31.81 -11.16
CA HIS A 322 -23.03 30.40 -11.57
C HIS A 322 -24.09 29.63 -10.78
N TYR A 323 -24.82 28.77 -11.48
CA TYR A 323 -25.92 27.99 -10.96
C TYR A 323 -25.83 26.53 -11.37
N VAL A 324 -26.31 25.65 -10.49
CA VAL A 324 -26.38 24.21 -10.64
C VAL A 324 -27.84 23.80 -10.79
N ARG A 325 -28.14 23.05 -11.84
CA ARG A 325 -29.43 22.42 -12.08
C ARG A 325 -29.28 20.91 -12.08
N VAL A 326 -30.10 20.21 -11.29
CA VAL A 326 -30.09 18.74 -11.23
C VAL A 326 -31.40 18.21 -11.78
N MET A 327 -31.33 17.23 -12.69
CA MET A 327 -32.50 16.58 -13.29
C MET A 327 -32.34 15.06 -13.18
N TYR A 328 -33.48 14.36 -13.10
CA TYR A 328 -33.52 12.91 -13.16
C TYR A 328 -34.49 12.45 -14.24
N ARG A 329 -34.03 11.53 -15.07
CA ARG A 329 -34.80 10.88 -16.12
C ARG A 329 -34.92 9.39 -15.79
N ASN A 330 -36.14 8.87 -15.86
CA ASN A 330 -36.44 7.45 -15.76
C ASN A 330 -37.34 7.04 -16.95
N GLU A 331 -38.00 5.89 -16.85
CA GLU A 331 -38.94 5.40 -17.85
C GLU A 331 -40.21 6.26 -18.02
N THR A 332 -40.62 6.99 -16.98
CA THR A 332 -41.87 7.76 -16.97
C THR A 332 -41.69 9.19 -17.47
N GLY A 333 -40.48 9.72 -17.46
CA GLY A 333 -40.20 11.08 -17.92
C GLY A 333 -38.91 11.64 -17.38
N GLU A 334 -38.82 12.97 -17.40
CA GLU A 334 -37.72 13.73 -16.83
C GLU A 334 -38.24 14.82 -15.90
N TYR A 335 -37.56 15.00 -14.77
CA TYR A 335 -38.00 15.84 -13.68
C TYR A 335 -36.83 16.69 -13.17
N ASN A 336 -37.11 17.96 -12.84
CA ASN A 336 -36.17 18.80 -12.10
C ASN A 336 -36.13 18.36 -10.65
N LEU A 337 -34.94 18.08 -10.13
CA LEU A 337 -34.73 17.76 -8.72
C LEU A 337 -34.43 19.03 -7.95
N ARG A 338 -35.18 19.24 -6.86
CA ARG A 338 -34.96 20.37 -5.96
C ARG A 338 -34.10 19.93 -4.79
N ILE A 339 -32.87 20.43 -4.74
CA ILE A 339 -31.97 20.21 -3.60
C ILE A 339 -32.56 20.92 -2.37
N PRO A 340 -32.73 20.24 -1.22
CA PRO A 340 -33.23 20.86 -0.01
C PRO A 340 -32.39 22.09 0.39
N GLY A 341 -33.06 23.21 0.69
CA GLY A 341 -32.39 24.50 0.93
C GLY A 341 -32.14 25.34 -0.33
N CYS A 342 -32.45 24.82 -1.53
CA CYS A 342 -32.25 25.51 -2.80
C CYS A 342 -33.53 25.68 -3.63
N SER A 343 -33.47 26.55 -4.64
CA SER A 343 -34.43 26.60 -5.75
C SER A 343 -34.09 25.52 -6.79
N HIS A 344 -34.92 25.32 -7.83
CA HIS A 344 -34.58 24.40 -8.93
C HIS A 344 -33.29 24.78 -9.67
N LEU A 345 -32.91 26.07 -9.61
CA LEU A 345 -31.63 26.60 -10.08
C LEU A 345 -30.83 27.05 -8.85
N CYS A 346 -29.93 26.21 -8.37
CA CYS A 346 -29.22 26.39 -7.10
C CYS A 346 -27.93 27.16 -7.34
N ARG A 347 -27.66 28.28 -6.67
CA ARG A 347 -26.38 29.01 -6.86
C ARG A 347 -25.21 28.08 -6.53
N LEU A 348 -24.13 28.09 -7.32
CA LEU A 348 -23.00 27.16 -7.14
C LEU A 348 -22.43 27.23 -5.71
N GLU A 349 -22.23 28.43 -5.16
CA GLU A 349 -21.79 28.63 -3.78
C GLU A 349 -22.71 27.93 -2.76
N GLU A 350 -24.03 28.03 -2.96
CA GLU A 350 -25.02 27.40 -2.09
C GLU A 350 -25.08 25.89 -2.29
N PHE A 351 -24.95 25.40 -3.52
CA PHE A 351 -24.84 23.97 -3.82
C PHE A 351 -23.59 23.36 -3.17
N THR A 352 -22.44 24.03 -3.27
CA THR A 352 -21.17 23.65 -2.63
C THR A 352 -21.33 23.59 -1.10
N ARG A 353 -22.04 24.56 -0.51
CA ARG A 353 -22.33 24.61 0.93
C ARG A 353 -23.28 23.49 1.37
N LEU A 354 -24.40 23.31 0.66
CA LEU A 354 -25.42 22.30 1.00
C LEU A 354 -24.89 20.86 0.87
N THR A 355 -23.90 20.64 0.01
CA THR A 355 -23.28 19.33 -0.19
C THR A 355 -21.99 19.12 0.62
N GLU A 356 -21.54 20.12 1.38
CA GLU A 356 -20.28 20.06 2.14
C GLU A 356 -20.17 18.83 3.05
N SER A 357 -21.25 18.49 3.78
CA SER A 357 -21.24 17.38 4.75
C SER A 357 -21.14 15.99 4.11
N VAL A 358 -21.44 15.87 2.82
CA VAL A 358 -21.37 14.59 2.10
C VAL A 358 -20.18 14.52 1.15
N ARG A 359 -19.51 15.63 0.83
CA ARG A 359 -18.33 15.62 -0.03
C ARG A 359 -17.15 14.98 0.69
N ILE A 360 -16.46 14.07 0.02
CA ILE A 360 -15.25 13.42 0.51
C ILE A 360 -14.23 13.34 -0.63
N SER A 361 -13.01 13.83 -0.38
CA SER A 361 -11.92 13.75 -1.37
C SER A 361 -11.41 12.32 -1.53
N PRO A 362 -10.73 11.99 -2.64
CA PRO A 362 -10.06 10.70 -2.82
C PRO A 362 -9.17 10.30 -1.64
N GLN A 363 -8.40 11.24 -1.10
CA GLN A 363 -7.49 11.03 0.02
C GLN A 363 -8.26 10.74 1.31
N GLN A 364 -9.34 11.48 1.59
CA GLN A 364 -10.18 11.23 2.78
C GLN A 364 -10.95 9.92 2.67
N TRP A 365 -11.45 9.58 1.47
CA TRP A 365 -12.15 8.32 1.24
C TRP A 365 -11.18 7.15 1.40
N SER A 366 -10.01 7.21 0.75
CA SER A 366 -8.93 6.22 0.92
C SER A 366 -8.53 6.12 2.39
N PHE A 367 -8.36 7.23 3.09
CA PHE A 367 -8.08 7.24 4.51
C PHE A 367 -9.16 6.50 5.32
N GLU A 368 -10.44 6.81 5.15
CA GLU A 368 -11.51 6.18 5.94
C GLU A 368 -11.81 4.73 5.55
N CYS A 369 -11.58 4.37 4.29
CA CYS A 369 -11.86 3.04 3.77
C CYS A 369 -10.65 2.11 3.81
N GLN A 370 -9.43 2.64 3.88
CA GLN A 370 -8.14 1.92 3.79
C GLN A 370 -7.21 2.14 5.00
N ASN A 371 -7.44 3.13 5.87
CA ASN A 371 -6.77 3.19 7.18
C ASN A 371 -7.61 2.55 8.29
N GLN A 372 -6.92 1.70 9.06
CA GLN A 372 -7.19 1.63 10.48
C GLN A 372 -6.59 2.85 11.15
N ASP A 373 -7.45 3.61 11.81
CA ASP A 373 -7.20 4.67 12.80
C ASP A 373 -6.71 6.03 12.31
N SER A 374 -7.64 6.98 12.44
CA SER A 374 -7.37 8.39 12.63
C SER A 374 -6.70 8.70 13.96
N SER A 375 -5.53 9.31 13.91
CA SER A 375 -5.24 10.51 14.68
C SER A 375 -4.53 11.45 13.71
N PHE A 376 -5.03 12.65 13.41
CA PHE A 376 -5.32 13.73 14.32
C PHE A 376 -6.68 14.37 14.09
N SER A 377 -7.61 14.15 15.03
CA SER A 377 -8.16 15.18 15.92
C SER A 377 -9.59 14.80 16.33
N ASN A 378 -9.73 14.39 17.59
CA ASN A 378 -10.95 14.35 18.39
C ASN A 378 -12.25 13.91 17.70
N LEU A 379 -12.63 12.63 17.87
CA LEU A 379 -13.99 12.20 18.27
C LEU A 379 -14.03 10.65 18.45
N SER A 380 -13.84 10.25 19.72
CA SER A 380 -14.29 9.02 20.42
C SER A 380 -14.13 7.64 19.76
N ASP A 381 -13.25 6.86 20.39
CA ASP A 381 -12.91 5.44 20.21
C ASP A 381 -14.08 4.44 20.26
N ASN A 382 -14.02 3.42 19.39
CA ASN A 382 -14.29 2.02 19.73
C ASN A 382 -13.88 1.07 18.59
N VAL A 383 -12.61 1.05 18.20
CA VAL A 383 -12.00 -0.16 17.62
C VAL A 383 -11.64 -1.07 18.78
N LYS A 384 -12.04 -2.34 18.71
CA LYS A 384 -11.79 -3.32 19.77
C LYS A 384 -10.27 -3.54 19.87
N LYS A 385 -9.66 -2.91 20.88
CA LYS A 385 -8.24 -3.00 21.22
C LYS A 385 -7.78 -4.46 21.26
N MET A 386 -6.66 -4.79 20.63
CA MET A 386 -6.04 -6.12 20.77
C MET A 386 -4.85 -6.03 21.72
N PRO A 387 -5.06 -6.25 23.02
CA PRO A 387 -4.00 -6.00 23.98
C PRO A 387 -2.88 -7.04 23.90
N ILE A 388 -1.66 -6.59 24.16
CA ILE A 388 -0.52 -7.47 24.44
C ILE A 388 -0.81 -8.23 25.74
N GLN A 389 -0.91 -9.55 25.66
CA GLN A 389 -1.28 -10.42 26.78
C GLN A 389 -0.06 -10.88 27.58
N ARG A 390 1.08 -11.05 26.91
CA ARG A 390 2.32 -11.53 27.55
C ARG A 390 3.55 -11.13 26.74
N VAL A 391 4.62 -10.78 27.44
CA VAL A 391 5.97 -10.63 26.87
C VAL A 391 6.88 -11.61 27.61
N LYS A 392 7.67 -12.41 26.88
CA LYS A 392 8.60 -13.37 27.48
C LYS A 392 9.92 -13.42 26.71
N ALA A 393 10.99 -12.99 27.35
CA ALA A 393 12.36 -13.16 26.89
C ALA A 393 12.96 -14.51 27.28
N ARG A 394 13.91 -14.98 26.47
CA ARG A 394 14.79 -16.12 26.74
C ARG A 394 16.17 -15.92 26.10
N GLN A 395 17.12 -16.73 26.55
CA GLN A 395 18.44 -16.83 25.95
C GLN A 395 18.43 -17.95 24.92
N ILE A 396 18.89 -17.66 23.71
CA ILE A 396 19.19 -18.61 22.64
C ILE A 396 20.69 -18.53 22.28
N PHE A 397 21.12 -19.16 21.19
CA PHE A 397 22.50 -19.07 20.69
C PHE A 397 22.49 -18.59 19.24
N GLY A 398 23.39 -17.66 18.91
CA GLY A 398 23.58 -17.17 17.54
C GLY A 398 24.58 -18.00 16.74
N SER A 399 24.88 -17.56 15.51
CA SER A 399 25.77 -18.22 14.54
C SER A 399 27.17 -18.54 15.10
N LYS A 400 27.69 -17.67 15.96
CA LYS A 400 29.00 -17.82 16.62
C LYS A 400 28.98 -18.68 17.89
N GLY A 401 27.84 -19.27 18.24
CA GLY A 401 27.67 -20.02 19.50
C GLY A 401 27.65 -19.12 20.75
N ASN A 402 27.55 -17.80 20.58
CA ASN A 402 27.39 -16.85 21.68
C ASN A 402 25.92 -16.77 22.11
N PRO A 403 25.63 -16.60 23.42
CA PRO A 403 24.28 -16.34 23.89
C PRO A 403 23.64 -15.12 23.21
N MET A 404 22.39 -15.24 22.77
CA MET A 404 21.59 -14.16 22.16
C MET A 404 20.23 -14.03 22.85
N LEU A 405 19.60 -12.87 22.68
CA LEU A 405 18.29 -12.58 23.26
C LEU A 405 17.17 -12.88 22.24
N GLU A 406 16.13 -13.57 22.70
CA GLU A 406 14.89 -13.79 21.95
C GLU A 406 13.69 -13.38 22.79
N VAL A 407 12.72 -12.69 22.20
CA VAL A 407 11.50 -12.21 22.86
C VAL A 407 10.27 -12.76 22.14
N ASP A 408 9.34 -13.32 22.92
CA ASP A 408 7.98 -13.65 22.48
C ASP A 408 7.00 -12.59 22.98
N VAL A 409 6.15 -12.09 22.09
CA VAL A 409 4.96 -11.29 22.38
C VAL A 409 3.74 -12.13 22.05
N VAL A 410 2.79 -12.23 22.98
CA VAL A 410 1.54 -12.97 22.80
C VAL A 410 0.36 -12.01 22.77
N THR A 411 -0.52 -12.20 21.80
CA THR A 411 -1.81 -11.52 21.68
C THR A 411 -2.89 -12.59 21.44
N GLU A 412 -4.15 -12.19 21.28
CA GLU A 412 -5.21 -13.13 20.89
C GLU A 412 -4.98 -13.78 19.51
N LYS A 413 -4.13 -13.17 18.65
CA LYS A 413 -3.79 -13.68 17.32
C LYS A 413 -2.63 -14.67 17.33
N GLY A 414 -2.02 -14.92 18.48
CA GLY A 414 -0.95 -15.90 18.65
C GLY A 414 0.34 -15.31 19.21
N LEU A 415 1.44 -16.01 18.94
CA LEU A 415 2.78 -15.74 19.44
C LEU A 415 3.66 -15.18 18.32
N PHE A 416 4.30 -14.05 18.59
CA PHE A 416 5.22 -13.35 17.70
C PHE A 416 6.60 -13.31 18.33
N ARG A 417 7.62 -13.69 17.58
CA ARG A 417 8.97 -13.90 18.10
C ARG A 417 9.97 -13.04 17.36
N ALA A 418 10.86 -12.39 18.09
CA ALA A 418 12.02 -11.71 17.53
C ALA A 418 13.29 -12.11 18.28
N ALA A 419 14.35 -12.44 17.54
CA ALA A 419 15.69 -12.62 18.08
C ALA A 419 16.62 -11.49 17.60
N VAL A 420 17.52 -11.06 18.48
CA VAL A 420 18.37 -9.88 18.25
C VAL A 420 19.82 -10.32 18.02
N PRO A 421 20.45 -9.90 16.91
CA PRO A 421 21.85 -10.20 16.65
C PRO A 421 22.77 -9.35 17.52
N SER A 422 24.01 -9.79 17.65
CA SER A 422 25.02 -9.11 18.47
C SER A 422 26.44 -9.45 18.03
N ASP A 423 27.37 -8.53 18.29
CA ASP A 423 28.81 -8.80 18.18
C ASP A 423 29.50 -8.73 19.56
N THR A 424 30.53 -9.55 19.74
CA THR A 424 31.43 -9.57 20.91
C THR A 424 32.66 -8.65 20.74
N SER A 425 32.84 -8.03 19.57
CA SER A 425 33.93 -7.11 19.31
C SER A 425 33.82 -5.83 20.16
N ILE A 426 34.97 -5.36 20.66
CA ILE A 426 35.12 -4.53 21.88
C ILE A 426 34.63 -3.07 21.72
N GLN A 427 34.11 -2.67 20.56
CA GLN A 427 33.85 -1.27 20.22
C GLN A 427 32.39 -0.80 20.17
N GLU A 428 31.42 -1.59 20.63
CA GLU A 428 30.03 -1.13 20.74
C GLU A 428 29.54 -1.14 22.20
N SER A 429 29.81 -0.04 22.91
CA SER A 429 29.41 0.25 24.29
C SER A 429 27.90 0.34 24.53
N LEU A 430 27.07 -0.09 23.57
CA LEU A 430 25.62 0.05 23.56
C LEU A 430 24.92 -1.26 23.94
N GLU A 431 25.59 -2.41 23.83
CA GLU A 431 25.02 -3.70 24.15
C GLU A 431 25.18 -4.06 25.64
N PHE A 432 24.10 -4.47 26.28
CA PHE A 432 24.17 -5.00 27.64
C PHE A 432 24.51 -6.49 27.64
N ARG A 433 25.58 -6.83 28.36
CA ARG A 433 26.04 -8.21 28.62
C ARG A 433 26.34 -8.42 30.11
N ASP A 434 26.06 -9.61 30.61
CA ASP A 434 26.36 -9.98 31.99
C ASP A 434 27.89 -10.05 32.21
N LYS A 435 28.43 -9.24 33.14
CA LYS A 435 29.85 -9.24 33.50
C LYS A 435 30.13 -10.22 34.65
N VAL A 436 30.03 -11.53 34.41
CA VAL A 436 30.34 -12.55 35.43
C VAL A 436 31.75 -13.11 35.21
N LYS A 437 32.66 -12.91 36.17
CA LYS A 437 34.02 -13.47 36.15
C LYS A 437 33.97 -15.01 36.26
N GLY A 438 34.68 -15.72 35.39
CA GLY A 438 34.99 -17.15 35.53
C GLY A 438 34.03 -18.15 34.85
N GLU A 439 32.96 -17.68 34.21
CA GLU A 439 32.08 -18.49 33.36
C GLU A 439 31.98 -17.87 31.95
N TYR A 440 31.45 -18.64 30.99
CA TYR A 440 31.25 -18.30 29.57
C TYR A 440 31.15 -16.78 29.30
N PRO A 441 32.02 -16.19 28.45
CA PRO A 441 31.94 -14.77 28.14
C PRO A 441 30.59 -14.48 27.47
N SER A 442 29.90 -13.42 27.88
CA SER A 442 28.71 -12.84 27.21
C SER A 442 27.34 -13.54 27.43
N LYS A 443 26.82 -13.62 28.67
CA LYS A 443 25.40 -13.99 28.90
C LYS A 443 24.46 -12.78 28.73
N VAL A 444 23.17 -13.07 28.49
CA VAL A 444 22.07 -12.09 28.43
C VAL A 444 21.03 -12.33 29.55
N LYS A 445 21.41 -13.00 30.65
CA LYS A 445 20.46 -13.44 31.67
C LYS A 445 19.87 -12.27 32.45
N VAL A 446 20.65 -11.22 32.73
CA VAL A 446 20.10 -10.03 33.41
C VAL A 446 19.12 -9.32 32.48
N ALA A 447 19.40 -9.24 31.18
CA ALA A 447 18.45 -8.69 30.21
C ALA A 447 17.14 -9.50 30.15
N VAL A 448 17.25 -10.83 30.02
CA VAL A 448 16.10 -11.75 30.08
C VAL A 448 15.29 -11.55 31.36
N LYS A 449 15.98 -11.42 32.50
CA LYS A 449 15.34 -11.21 33.81
C LYS A 449 14.55 -9.91 33.84
N HIS A 450 15.17 -8.78 33.49
CA HIS A 450 14.48 -7.48 33.53
C HIS A 450 13.33 -7.40 32.51
N ILE A 451 13.45 -8.02 31.33
CA ILE A 451 12.32 -8.09 30.39
C ILE A 451 11.16 -8.89 30.99
N ASN A 452 11.44 -10.04 31.60
CA ASN A 452 10.40 -10.91 32.14
C ASN A 452 9.76 -10.37 33.43
N GLU A 453 10.53 -9.71 34.29
CA GLU A 453 10.08 -9.29 35.62
C GLU A 453 9.66 -7.82 35.69
N VAL A 454 10.12 -6.96 34.76
CA VAL A 454 9.88 -5.51 34.79
C VAL A 454 9.16 -5.03 33.53
N LEU A 455 9.81 -5.08 32.36
CA LEU A 455 9.27 -4.46 31.14
C LEU A 455 8.03 -5.18 30.61
N GLY A 456 8.04 -6.52 30.60
CA GLY A 456 6.93 -7.33 30.13
C GLY A 456 5.64 -7.09 30.91
N PRO A 457 5.64 -7.20 32.26
CA PRO A 457 4.51 -6.83 33.09
C PRO A 457 4.06 -5.38 32.88
N ALA A 458 5.00 -4.44 32.72
CA ALA A 458 4.68 -3.04 32.50
C ALA A 458 3.93 -2.82 31.17
N ILE A 459 4.38 -3.42 30.06
CA ILE A 459 3.69 -3.38 28.75
C ILE A 459 2.28 -3.96 28.85
N VAL A 460 2.13 -5.13 29.46
CA VAL A 460 0.82 -5.79 29.62
C VAL A 460 -0.12 -4.92 30.48
N SER A 461 0.39 -4.30 31.54
CA SER A 461 -0.42 -3.44 32.42
C SER A 461 -0.96 -2.19 31.72
N LYS A 462 -0.23 -1.67 30.72
CA LYS A 462 -0.67 -0.53 29.90
C LYS A 462 -1.73 -0.92 28.87
N ASN A 463 -1.94 -2.22 28.69
CA ASN A 463 -2.95 -2.77 27.79
C ASN A 463 -2.75 -2.26 26.35
N PHE A 464 -1.50 -2.06 25.90
CA PHE A 464 -1.20 -1.49 24.58
C PHE A 464 -1.72 -2.36 23.43
N ASP A 465 -2.14 -1.70 22.35
CA ASP A 465 -2.35 -2.36 21.06
C ASP A 465 -1.01 -2.44 20.31
N PRO A 466 -0.57 -3.61 19.82
CA PRO A 466 0.73 -3.76 19.18
C PRO A 466 0.88 -2.94 17.88
N THR A 467 -0.18 -2.32 17.39
CA THR A 467 -0.09 -1.39 16.25
C THR A 467 0.38 0.01 16.62
N GLN A 468 0.46 0.31 17.92
CA GLN A 468 0.95 1.58 18.45
C GLN A 468 2.49 1.57 18.56
N GLN A 469 3.20 1.21 17.49
CA GLN A 469 4.66 0.97 17.51
C GLN A 469 5.45 2.12 18.14
N GLU A 470 5.21 3.36 17.71
CA GLU A 470 5.92 4.55 18.21
C GLU A 470 5.61 4.82 19.70
N GLU A 471 4.35 4.65 20.12
CA GLU A 471 3.93 4.88 21.51
C GLU A 471 4.56 3.85 22.45
N ILE A 472 4.57 2.59 22.03
CA ILE A 472 5.18 1.48 22.77
C ILE A 472 6.69 1.65 22.86
N ASP A 473 7.36 1.99 21.75
CA ASP A 473 8.81 2.21 21.73
C ASP A 473 9.19 3.39 22.64
N LYS A 474 8.43 4.49 22.65
CA LYS A 474 8.61 5.61 23.59
C LYS A 474 8.42 5.16 25.04
N PHE A 475 7.34 4.45 25.33
CA PHE A 475 7.07 3.94 26.67
C PHE A 475 8.19 3.02 27.17
N LEU A 476 8.66 2.12 26.31
CA LEU A 476 9.76 1.20 26.60
C LEU A 476 11.01 1.97 27.06
N MET A 477 11.45 2.97 26.30
CA MET A 477 12.61 3.80 26.64
C MET A 477 12.42 4.58 27.95
N GLU A 478 11.21 5.07 28.22
CA GLU A 478 10.89 5.76 29.47
C GLU A 478 10.92 4.82 30.67
N GLU A 479 10.33 3.64 30.54
CA GLU A 479 10.24 2.65 31.61
C GLU A 479 11.62 2.06 31.95
N GLU A 480 12.47 1.85 30.94
CA GLU A 480 13.87 1.46 31.15
C GLU A 480 14.64 2.52 31.97
N ARG A 481 14.53 3.80 31.59
CA ARG A 481 15.19 4.92 32.26
C ARG A 481 14.68 5.11 33.69
N LYS A 482 13.36 5.06 33.88
CA LYS A 482 12.70 5.21 35.19
C LYS A 482 13.15 4.14 36.17
N ASN A 483 13.26 2.90 35.71
CA ASN A 483 13.72 1.77 36.53
C ASN A 483 15.26 1.63 36.56
N LYS A 484 16.00 2.51 35.85
CA LYS A 484 17.47 2.52 35.78
C LYS A 484 18.06 1.16 35.39
N LEU A 485 17.40 0.47 34.47
CA LEU A 485 17.71 -0.92 34.13
C LEU A 485 18.99 -1.06 33.31
N ASN A 486 19.33 -0.04 32.50
CA ASN A 486 20.50 0.01 31.62
C ASN A 486 20.64 -1.25 30.76
N LEU A 487 19.57 -1.63 30.08
CA LEU A 487 19.42 -2.90 29.37
C LEU A 487 20.03 -2.93 27.98
N GLY A 488 20.52 -1.77 27.51
CA GLY A 488 21.16 -1.68 26.21
C GLY A 488 20.17 -1.80 25.05
N VAL A 489 20.65 -1.42 23.87
CA VAL A 489 19.81 -1.32 22.65
C VAL A 489 19.28 -2.68 22.19
N ASN A 490 20.02 -3.77 22.44
CA ASN A 490 19.65 -5.13 22.06
C ASN A 490 18.39 -5.64 22.78
N ALA A 491 18.24 -5.34 24.07
CA ALA A 491 17.07 -5.76 24.85
C ALA A 491 15.79 -5.09 24.38
N MET A 492 15.89 -3.80 24.08
CA MET A 492 14.78 -2.96 23.68
C MET A 492 14.32 -3.32 22.26
N LEU A 493 15.27 -3.53 21.35
CA LEU A 493 14.97 -3.92 19.98
C LEU A 493 14.24 -5.27 19.90
N GLY A 494 14.59 -6.24 20.74
CA GLY A 494 13.94 -7.55 20.74
C GLY A 494 12.45 -7.47 21.06
N ILE A 495 12.07 -6.62 22.01
CA ILE A 495 10.66 -6.35 22.30
C ILE A 495 10.03 -5.60 21.13
N SER A 496 10.67 -4.52 20.68
CA SER A 496 10.18 -3.64 19.60
C SER A 496 9.88 -4.41 18.31
N ALA A 497 10.79 -5.29 17.88
CA ALA A 497 10.63 -6.11 16.69
C ALA A 497 9.53 -7.19 16.84
N ALA A 498 9.42 -7.83 18.00
CA ALA A 498 8.35 -8.79 18.26
C ALA A 498 6.97 -8.11 18.27
N ILE A 499 6.89 -6.89 18.78
CA ILE A 499 5.69 -6.05 18.73
C ILE A 499 5.38 -5.62 17.29
N CYS A 500 6.37 -5.26 16.50
CA CYS A 500 6.18 -4.93 15.08
C CYS A 500 5.59 -6.12 14.29
N LYS A 501 6.07 -7.35 14.56
CA LYS A 501 5.49 -8.58 14.01
C LYS A 501 4.03 -8.78 14.44
N ALA A 502 3.72 -8.52 15.71
CA ALA A 502 2.35 -8.58 16.23
C ALA A 502 1.44 -7.52 15.58
N GLY A 503 1.94 -6.30 15.40
CA GLY A 503 1.24 -5.19 14.77
C GLY A 503 0.90 -5.46 13.31
N ALA A 504 1.81 -6.06 12.55
CA ALA A 504 1.56 -6.47 11.17
C ALA A 504 0.37 -7.43 11.07
N ILE A 505 0.36 -8.48 11.90
CA ILE A 505 -0.75 -9.45 11.93
C ILE A 505 -2.05 -8.81 12.46
N HIS A 506 -1.98 -7.87 13.40
CA HIS A 506 -3.17 -7.12 13.83
C HIS A 506 -3.79 -6.30 12.70
N LYS A 507 -2.95 -5.64 11.88
CA LYS A 507 -3.39 -4.89 10.69
C LYS A 507 -3.76 -5.79 9.50
N GLY A 508 -3.55 -7.12 9.60
CA GLY A 508 -3.78 -8.05 8.49
C GLY A 508 -2.84 -7.83 7.31
N LEU A 509 -1.61 -7.39 7.59
CA LEU A 509 -0.60 -7.07 6.57
C LEU A 509 0.61 -8.02 6.70
N PRO A 510 1.26 -8.35 5.56
CA PRO A 510 2.64 -8.84 5.58
C PRO A 510 3.56 -7.88 6.32
N LEU A 511 4.60 -8.40 6.97
CA LEU A 511 5.48 -7.61 7.82
C LEU A 511 6.18 -6.47 7.05
N TYR A 512 6.74 -6.76 5.86
CA TYR A 512 7.36 -5.72 5.02
C TYR A 512 6.38 -4.59 4.63
N ARG A 513 5.11 -4.89 4.35
CA ARG A 513 4.08 -3.86 4.07
C ARG A 513 3.73 -3.05 5.32
N TYR A 514 3.68 -3.68 6.48
CA TYR A 514 3.44 -2.98 7.74
C TYR A 514 4.61 -2.03 8.07
N ILE A 515 5.86 -2.48 7.89
CA ILE A 515 7.04 -1.63 8.05
C ILE A 515 7.05 -0.48 7.04
N ALA A 516 6.65 -0.72 5.78
CA ALA A 516 6.51 0.34 4.79
C ALA A 516 5.51 1.42 5.22
N LYS A 517 4.38 1.04 5.82
CA LYS A 517 3.43 2.00 6.40
C LYS A 517 4.04 2.80 7.55
N LEU A 518 4.77 2.14 8.46
CA LEU A 518 5.45 2.82 9.57
C LEU A 518 6.53 3.79 9.06
N ALA A 519 7.19 3.46 7.95
CA ALA A 519 8.22 4.30 7.33
C ALA A 519 7.65 5.41 6.42
N GLY A 520 6.36 5.36 6.09
CA GLY A 520 5.71 6.30 5.18
C GLY A 520 6.01 6.02 3.69
N ASN A 521 6.32 4.78 3.34
CA ASN A 521 6.56 4.35 1.96
C ASN A 521 5.28 3.75 1.33
N THR A 522 4.97 4.19 0.10
CA THR A 522 3.85 3.68 -0.71
C THR A 522 4.28 2.53 -1.63
N ASP A 523 5.44 2.68 -2.25
CA ASP A 523 6.03 1.73 -3.18
C ASP A 523 7.04 0.83 -2.49
N ILE A 524 7.14 -0.42 -2.94
CA ILE A 524 8.06 -1.42 -2.38
C ILE A 524 9.16 -1.72 -3.39
N ILE A 525 10.41 -1.53 -2.96
CA ILE A 525 11.59 -1.83 -3.75
C ILE A 525 12.44 -2.91 -3.06
N LEU A 526 12.76 -3.96 -3.80
CA LEU A 526 13.66 -5.03 -3.39
C LEU A 526 15.12 -4.57 -3.47
N PRO A 527 15.95 -4.85 -2.46
CA PRO A 527 17.30 -4.30 -2.37
C PRO A 527 18.30 -5.05 -3.25
N VAL A 528 19.39 -4.40 -3.66
CA VAL A 528 20.59 -5.08 -4.15
C VAL A 528 21.34 -5.71 -2.97
N PRO A 529 21.61 -7.03 -3.00
CA PRO A 529 22.43 -7.67 -1.97
C PRO A 529 23.92 -7.36 -2.20
N ALA A 530 24.58 -6.85 -1.17
CA ALA A 530 26.04 -6.76 -1.06
C ALA A 530 26.56 -8.02 -0.37
N PHE A 531 26.96 -9.00 -1.18
CA PHE A 531 27.46 -10.28 -0.68
C PHE A 531 28.91 -10.14 -0.23
N ILE A 532 29.20 -10.48 1.02
CA ILE A 532 30.57 -10.50 1.55
C ILE A 532 31.25 -11.77 1.07
N VAL A 533 32.24 -11.65 0.17
CA VAL A 533 32.85 -12.82 -0.51
C VAL A 533 34.27 -13.11 -0.08
N ILE A 534 35.00 -12.10 0.42
CA ILE A 534 36.29 -12.26 1.10
C ILE A 534 36.25 -11.45 2.38
N ASN A 535 36.62 -12.08 3.50
CA ASN A 535 36.81 -11.41 4.78
C ASN A 535 38.30 -11.20 5.06
N GLY A 536 38.62 -10.03 5.60
CA GLY A 536 39.91 -9.60 6.12
C GLY A 536 39.72 -8.94 7.48
N GLY A 537 40.51 -7.89 7.74
CA GLY A 537 40.38 -7.06 8.95
C GLY A 537 40.30 -7.89 10.23
N SER A 538 39.32 -7.56 11.08
CA SER A 538 39.06 -8.26 12.33
C SER A 538 38.18 -9.51 12.17
N HIS A 539 37.58 -9.73 11.00
CA HIS A 539 36.64 -10.82 10.71
C HIS A 539 37.31 -12.10 10.19
N ALA A 540 38.61 -12.04 9.92
CA ALA A 540 39.39 -13.17 9.43
C ALA A 540 40.80 -13.22 10.03
N ASN A 541 41.24 -14.43 10.36
CA ASN A 541 42.59 -14.71 10.84
C ASN A 541 43.60 -14.83 9.68
N ASN A 542 43.64 -13.82 8.82
CA ASN A 542 44.58 -13.64 7.72
C ASN A 542 45.37 -12.33 7.87
N ARG A 543 46.15 -11.93 6.86
CA ARG A 543 46.95 -10.68 6.89
C ARG A 543 46.26 -9.46 6.30
N LEU A 544 45.14 -9.64 5.60
CA LEU A 544 44.43 -8.60 4.87
C LEU A 544 43.90 -7.51 5.80
N ALA A 545 44.20 -6.24 5.53
CA ALA A 545 43.85 -5.13 6.42
C ALA A 545 42.38 -4.73 6.35
N MET A 546 41.85 -4.60 5.13
CA MET A 546 40.47 -4.19 4.88
C MET A 546 39.52 -5.34 5.24
N GLN A 547 38.33 -5.01 5.74
CA GLN A 547 37.47 -5.94 6.47
C GLN A 547 36.62 -6.82 5.56
N ASP A 548 35.83 -6.21 4.67
CA ASP A 548 34.94 -6.97 3.79
C ASP A 548 35.11 -6.55 2.33
N PHE A 549 35.25 -7.54 1.46
CA PHE A 549 35.22 -7.35 0.02
C PHE A 549 33.94 -7.97 -0.50
N MET A 550 33.13 -7.16 -1.17
CA MET A 550 31.75 -7.47 -1.48
C MET A 550 31.47 -7.40 -2.97
N ILE A 551 30.48 -8.16 -3.41
CA ILE A 551 29.94 -8.10 -4.77
C ILE A 551 28.45 -7.70 -4.76
N LEU A 552 28.07 -6.85 -5.70
CA LEU A 552 26.72 -6.30 -5.85
C LEU A 552 26.18 -6.60 -7.26
N PRO A 553 25.24 -7.55 -7.43
CA PRO A 553 24.63 -7.86 -8.73
C PRO A 553 23.66 -6.81 -9.27
N THR A 554 24.11 -5.56 -9.42
CA THR A 554 23.25 -4.41 -9.85
C THR A 554 22.64 -4.58 -11.24
N GLY A 555 23.21 -5.45 -12.09
CA GLY A 555 22.72 -5.78 -13.42
C GLY A 555 21.72 -6.92 -13.50
N ALA A 556 21.31 -7.50 -12.36
CA ALA A 556 20.22 -8.47 -12.30
C ALA A 556 18.85 -7.81 -12.57
N SER A 557 17.89 -8.58 -13.09
CA SER A 557 16.51 -8.15 -13.35
C SER A 557 15.57 -8.39 -12.16
N SER A 558 15.98 -9.24 -11.22
CA SER A 558 15.22 -9.60 -10.03
C SER A 558 16.15 -9.91 -8.85
N PHE A 559 15.61 -9.92 -7.64
CA PHE A 559 16.36 -10.31 -6.44
C PHE A 559 16.78 -11.77 -6.51
N HIS A 560 15.92 -12.67 -6.96
CA HIS A 560 16.25 -14.08 -7.18
C HIS A 560 17.41 -14.24 -8.17
N GLU A 561 17.42 -13.51 -9.28
CA GLU A 561 18.55 -13.51 -10.22
C GLU A 561 19.83 -12.98 -9.56
N ALA A 562 19.73 -11.91 -8.76
CA ALA A 562 20.88 -11.37 -8.02
C ALA A 562 21.51 -12.40 -7.07
N VAL A 563 20.70 -13.14 -6.31
CA VAL A 563 21.18 -14.22 -5.43
C VAL A 563 21.85 -15.34 -6.22
N HIS A 564 21.26 -15.73 -7.36
CA HIS A 564 21.88 -16.71 -8.26
C HIS A 564 23.23 -16.23 -8.82
N MET A 565 23.32 -14.97 -9.24
CA MET A 565 24.56 -14.37 -9.72
C MET A 565 25.64 -14.37 -8.64
N GLY A 566 25.33 -13.86 -7.44
CA GLY A 566 26.25 -13.84 -6.30
C GLY A 566 26.75 -15.24 -5.93
N SER A 567 25.84 -16.21 -5.85
CA SER A 567 26.15 -17.61 -5.52
C SER A 567 27.11 -18.24 -6.54
N LYS A 568 26.88 -17.99 -7.83
CA LYS A 568 27.76 -18.49 -8.90
C LYS A 568 29.14 -17.85 -8.82
N VAL A 569 29.25 -16.54 -8.59
CA VAL A 569 30.55 -15.87 -8.38
C VAL A 569 31.28 -16.47 -7.17
N CYS A 570 30.61 -16.68 -6.04
CA CYS A 570 31.21 -17.33 -4.87
C CYS A 570 31.73 -18.75 -5.16
N HIS A 571 31.04 -19.53 -5.99
CA HIS A 571 31.52 -20.86 -6.38
C HIS A 571 32.78 -20.81 -7.25
N HIS A 572 32.86 -19.85 -8.18
CA HIS A 572 34.08 -19.62 -8.98
C HIS A 572 35.24 -19.14 -8.09
N LEU A 573 34.99 -18.15 -7.24
CA LEU A 573 35.97 -17.64 -6.29
C LEU A 573 36.50 -18.74 -5.37
N ARG A 574 35.63 -19.61 -4.86
CA ARG A 574 36.03 -20.77 -4.05
C ARG A 574 37.01 -21.66 -4.78
N LYS A 575 36.77 -21.90 -6.07
CA LYS A 575 37.62 -22.76 -6.90
C LYS A 575 39.00 -22.11 -7.08
N GLU A 576 39.03 -20.83 -7.46
CA GLU A 576 40.28 -20.09 -7.66
C GLU A 576 41.12 -20.01 -6.38
N ILE A 577 40.49 -19.73 -5.24
CA ILE A 577 41.17 -19.74 -3.94
C ILE A 577 41.79 -21.11 -3.64
N LYS A 578 41.08 -22.21 -3.91
CA LYS A 578 41.62 -23.57 -3.72
C LYS A 578 42.80 -23.86 -4.65
N ASP A 579 42.68 -23.45 -5.90
CA ASP A 579 43.69 -23.70 -6.92
C ASP A 579 44.99 -22.93 -6.62
N MET A 580 44.89 -21.71 -6.08
CA MET A 580 46.06 -20.87 -5.78
C MET A 580 46.66 -21.11 -4.39
N PHE A 581 45.82 -21.29 -3.37
CA PHE A 581 46.26 -21.30 -1.96
C PHE A 581 46.06 -22.64 -1.26
N GLY A 582 45.49 -23.64 -1.95
CA GLY A 582 45.22 -24.96 -1.41
C GLY A 582 43.83 -25.11 -0.77
N LEU A 583 43.47 -26.35 -0.45
CA LEU A 583 42.14 -26.72 0.02
C LEU A 583 41.70 -25.95 1.28
N ASP A 584 42.63 -25.74 2.21
CA ASP A 584 42.38 -25.11 3.51
C ASP A 584 42.16 -23.61 3.41
N ALA A 585 42.53 -22.98 2.29
CA ALA A 585 42.34 -21.53 2.09
C ALA A 585 40.89 -21.15 1.75
N ALA A 586 40.04 -22.12 1.44
CA ALA A 586 38.62 -21.92 1.15
C ALA A 586 37.72 -22.12 2.40
N VAL A 587 38.29 -21.97 3.60
CA VAL A 587 37.51 -21.76 4.82
C VAL A 587 36.85 -20.39 4.79
N VAL A 588 35.70 -20.31 5.45
CA VAL A 588 34.92 -19.08 5.53
C VAL A 588 35.15 -18.40 6.88
N GLY A 589 35.15 -17.07 6.88
CA GLY A 589 35.18 -16.24 8.06
C GLY A 589 33.81 -16.15 8.74
N ASP A 590 33.70 -15.19 9.64
CA ASP A 590 32.52 -15.01 10.50
C ASP A 590 31.22 -14.73 9.73
N GLU A 591 31.32 -14.13 8.53
CA GLU A 591 30.17 -13.73 7.69
C GLU A 591 30.02 -14.59 6.42
N GLY A 592 30.70 -15.73 6.39
CA GLY A 592 30.63 -16.68 5.28
C GLY A 592 31.54 -16.35 4.08
N GLY A 593 32.22 -15.21 4.06
CA GLY A 593 33.21 -14.86 3.03
C GLY A 593 34.48 -15.69 3.20
N PHE A 594 35.23 -15.93 2.11
CA PHE A 594 36.47 -16.70 2.20
C PHE A 594 37.56 -15.92 2.95
N ALA A 595 38.44 -16.63 3.66
CA ALA A 595 39.53 -16.02 4.43
C ALA A 595 40.92 -16.51 3.94
N PRO A 596 41.27 -16.31 2.66
CA PRO A 596 42.58 -16.71 2.16
C PRO A 596 43.69 -15.88 2.83
N ASN A 597 44.89 -16.45 2.93
CA ASN A 597 46.04 -15.77 3.55
C ASN A 597 46.69 -14.77 2.57
N ILE A 598 45.95 -13.71 2.25
CA ILE A 598 46.36 -12.61 1.39
C ILE A 598 46.78 -11.42 2.25
N LEU A 599 47.84 -10.71 1.85
CA LEU A 599 48.29 -9.47 2.49
C LEU A 599 47.79 -8.23 1.74
N ASN A 600 47.86 -8.24 0.40
CA ASN A 600 47.57 -7.08 -0.43
C ASN A 600 46.08 -7.02 -0.83
N ASN A 601 45.46 -5.86 -0.63
CA ASN A 601 44.05 -5.63 -0.98
C ASN A 601 43.81 -5.73 -2.50
N LYS A 602 44.79 -5.36 -3.34
CA LYS A 602 44.70 -5.51 -4.81
C LYS A 602 44.57 -6.98 -5.22
N ASP A 603 45.27 -7.89 -4.55
CA ASP A 603 45.21 -9.33 -4.86
C ASP A 603 43.82 -9.91 -4.55
N ALA A 604 43.19 -9.45 -3.46
CA ALA A 604 41.82 -9.85 -3.12
C ALA A 604 40.80 -9.33 -4.15
N LEU A 605 40.94 -8.08 -4.61
CA LEU A 605 40.08 -7.49 -5.64
C LEU A 605 40.30 -8.13 -7.02
N GLN A 606 41.53 -8.51 -7.35
CA GLN A 606 41.84 -9.24 -8.58
C GLN A 606 41.16 -10.60 -8.59
N LEU A 607 41.21 -11.35 -7.49
CA LEU A 607 40.49 -12.63 -7.36
C LEU A 607 38.99 -12.49 -7.54
N ILE A 608 38.40 -11.43 -6.97
CA ILE A 608 36.97 -11.17 -7.15
C ILE A 608 36.66 -10.84 -8.61
N SER A 609 37.49 -10.03 -9.26
CA SER A 609 37.33 -9.65 -10.66
C SER A 609 37.44 -10.86 -11.60
N ASP A 610 38.41 -11.74 -11.36
CA ASP A 610 38.61 -12.99 -12.09
C ASP A 610 37.40 -13.92 -11.91
N ALA A 611 36.91 -14.07 -10.67
CA ALA A 611 35.73 -14.87 -10.38
C ALA A 611 34.45 -14.32 -11.02
N ILE A 612 34.27 -12.99 -11.06
CA ILE A 612 33.14 -12.32 -11.77
C ILE A 612 33.23 -12.62 -13.27
N ALA A 613 34.41 -12.50 -13.86
CA ALA A 613 34.64 -12.80 -15.27
C ALA A 613 34.40 -14.28 -15.58
N ALA A 614 34.92 -15.19 -14.76
CA ALA A 614 34.73 -16.64 -14.90
C ALA A 614 33.25 -17.05 -14.77
N ALA A 615 32.49 -16.35 -13.93
CA ALA A 615 31.03 -16.55 -13.80
C ALA A 615 30.23 -15.99 -14.99
N GLY A 616 30.84 -15.15 -15.84
CA GLY A 616 30.22 -14.53 -17.00
C GLY A 616 29.39 -13.28 -16.69
N TYR A 617 29.73 -12.55 -15.63
CA TYR A 617 28.94 -11.41 -15.13
C TYR A 617 29.68 -10.07 -15.09
N THR A 618 30.78 -9.93 -15.83
CA THR A 618 31.46 -8.64 -16.03
C THR A 618 30.47 -7.56 -16.48
N GLY A 619 30.48 -6.40 -15.79
CA GLY A 619 29.57 -5.29 -16.05
C GLY A 619 28.12 -5.50 -15.58
N LYS A 620 27.83 -6.61 -14.89
CA LYS A 620 26.55 -6.88 -14.21
C LYS A 620 26.68 -7.08 -12.71
N VAL A 621 27.87 -7.46 -12.25
CA VAL A 621 28.23 -7.56 -10.83
C VAL A 621 29.34 -6.57 -10.56
N GLU A 622 29.08 -5.64 -9.64
CA GLU A 622 29.98 -4.56 -9.24
C GLU A 622 30.67 -4.92 -7.91
N ILE A 623 31.73 -4.21 -7.56
CA ILE A 623 32.49 -4.45 -6.33
C ILE A 623 32.26 -3.32 -5.32
N SER A 624 32.15 -3.68 -4.04
CA SER A 624 32.20 -2.73 -2.93
C SER A 624 33.11 -3.22 -1.80
N MET A 625 33.46 -2.32 -0.89
CA MET A 625 34.37 -2.63 0.21
C MET A 625 33.88 -2.05 1.53
N ASP A 626 34.10 -2.77 2.62
CA ASP A 626 34.16 -2.24 3.99
C ASP A 626 35.62 -2.25 4.43
N VAL A 627 36.16 -1.07 4.64
CA VAL A 627 37.55 -0.91 5.03
C VAL A 627 37.70 -1.01 6.54
N ALA A 628 36.71 -0.58 7.32
CA ALA A 628 36.77 -0.50 8.77
C ALA A 628 38.07 0.16 9.29
N ALA A 629 38.47 1.29 8.70
CA ALA A 629 39.80 1.90 8.89
C ALA A 629 40.14 2.23 10.35
N SER A 630 39.12 2.43 11.20
CA SER A 630 39.29 2.63 12.65
C SER A 630 40.03 1.46 13.32
N ALA A 631 39.92 0.23 12.80
CA ALA A 631 40.57 -0.97 13.37
C ALA A 631 42.11 -0.95 13.23
N PHE A 632 42.62 -0.23 12.23
CA PHE A 632 44.05 -0.12 11.94
C PHE A 632 44.58 1.30 11.97
N HIS A 633 43.80 2.23 12.53
CA HIS A 633 44.23 3.59 12.82
C HIS A 633 45.07 3.62 14.12
N LYS A 634 46.29 4.16 14.02
CA LYS A 634 47.23 4.30 15.14
C LYS A 634 48.04 5.58 14.97
N ASP A 635 48.11 6.40 16.03
CA ASP A 635 48.92 7.62 16.08
C ASP A 635 48.64 8.62 14.92
N GLY A 636 47.38 8.72 14.46
CA GLY A 636 47.01 9.59 13.32
C GLY A 636 47.29 8.98 11.94
N LEU A 637 47.83 7.76 11.87
CA LEU A 637 48.23 7.05 10.65
C LEU A 637 47.48 5.73 10.51
N TYR A 638 47.58 5.10 9.34
CA TYR A 638 46.91 3.84 9.02
C TYR A 638 47.90 2.70 8.75
N ASP A 639 47.77 1.62 9.52
CA ASP A 639 48.65 0.46 9.51
C ASP A 639 48.04 -0.70 8.70
N LEU A 640 48.33 -0.78 7.40
CA LEU A 640 47.81 -1.86 6.54
C LEU A 640 48.40 -3.26 6.83
N ASP A 641 49.22 -3.42 7.87
CA ASP A 641 49.68 -4.72 8.38
C ASP A 641 49.42 -4.81 9.90
N PHE A 642 48.34 -4.19 10.40
CA PHE A 642 48.07 -4.05 11.85
C PHE A 642 47.96 -5.36 12.63
N LYS A 643 47.66 -6.47 11.94
CA LYS A 643 47.63 -7.82 12.50
C LYS A 643 49.03 -8.39 12.74
N ASN A 644 50.07 -7.72 12.23
CA ASN A 644 51.46 -8.02 12.52
C ASN A 644 51.89 -7.35 13.83
N PRO A 645 52.27 -8.13 14.86
CA PRO A 645 52.84 -7.56 16.09
C PRO A 645 54.13 -6.77 15.84
N LYS A 646 54.76 -6.95 14.67
CA LYS A 646 56.00 -6.30 14.23
C LYS A 646 55.77 -5.42 13.00
N SER A 647 54.58 -4.81 12.85
CA SER A 647 54.32 -3.88 11.75
C SER A 647 55.34 -2.74 11.72
N ASP A 648 55.79 -2.37 10.52
CA ASP A 648 56.79 -1.34 10.28
C ASP A 648 56.12 0.04 10.18
N LYS A 649 56.30 0.86 11.22
CA LYS A 649 55.70 2.19 11.32
C LYS A 649 56.10 3.13 10.17
N SER A 650 57.22 2.89 9.49
CA SER A 650 57.63 3.70 8.33
C SER A 650 56.75 3.50 7.09
N LYS A 651 55.95 2.43 7.06
CA LYS A 651 55.00 2.09 5.99
C LYS A 651 53.56 2.52 6.28
N TRP A 652 53.31 3.08 7.46
CA TRP A 652 51.97 3.53 7.83
C TRP A 652 51.59 4.75 7.00
N LEU A 653 50.34 4.78 6.54
CA LEU A 653 49.86 5.78 5.60
C LEU A 653 49.29 6.99 6.31
N GLN A 654 49.58 8.17 5.78
CA GLN A 654 48.82 9.38 6.08
C GLN A 654 47.40 9.26 5.48
N PRO A 655 46.40 10.00 6.01
CA PRO A 655 45.05 10.00 5.45
C PRO A 655 45.00 10.28 3.95
N ASP A 656 45.81 11.23 3.46
CA ASP A 656 45.88 11.56 2.03
C ASP A 656 46.45 10.40 1.20
N GLN A 657 47.47 9.70 1.69
CA GLN A 657 48.05 8.55 0.99
C GLN A 657 47.09 7.34 0.96
N LEU A 658 46.27 7.20 2.00
CA LEU A 658 45.22 6.19 2.03
C LEU A 658 44.09 6.54 1.05
N ALA A 659 43.75 7.83 0.91
CA ALA A 659 42.82 8.31 -0.12
C ALA A 659 43.33 8.02 -1.54
N ASP A 660 44.61 8.31 -1.81
CA ASP A 660 45.25 8.03 -3.11
C ASP A 660 45.20 6.53 -3.42
N LEU A 661 45.41 5.66 -2.42
CA LEU A 661 45.24 4.22 -2.58
C LEU A 661 43.80 3.86 -2.96
N TYR A 662 42.78 4.46 -2.34
CA TYR A 662 41.39 4.20 -2.73
C TYR A 662 41.10 4.64 -4.15
N ASP A 663 41.61 5.79 -4.58
CA ASP A 663 41.46 6.27 -5.96
C ASP A 663 42.04 5.26 -6.95
N GLU A 664 43.24 4.72 -6.69
CA GLU A 664 43.81 3.64 -7.50
C GLU A 664 42.92 2.38 -7.52
N LEU A 665 42.39 1.95 -6.38
CA LEU A 665 41.53 0.77 -6.32
C LEU A 665 40.22 0.96 -7.07
N ILE A 666 39.65 2.17 -7.05
CA ILE A 666 38.43 2.51 -7.77
C ILE A 666 38.67 2.46 -9.28
N GLU A 667 39.79 3.03 -9.74
CA GLU A 667 40.17 3.00 -11.16
C GLU A 667 40.46 1.57 -11.65
N ASP A 668 41.23 0.80 -10.88
CA ASP A 668 41.67 -0.55 -11.27
C ASP A 668 40.51 -1.56 -11.28
N PHE A 669 39.55 -1.45 -10.34
CA PHE A 669 38.53 -2.48 -10.09
C PHE A 669 37.08 -2.01 -10.21
N SER A 670 36.83 -0.77 -10.62
CA SER A 670 35.48 -0.20 -10.77
C SER A 670 34.63 -0.29 -9.49
N ILE A 671 35.24 0.04 -8.34
CA ILE A 671 34.57 -0.02 -7.04
C ILE A 671 33.47 1.05 -6.98
N ILE A 672 32.24 0.65 -6.63
CA ILE A 672 31.07 1.55 -6.65
C ILE A 672 30.64 2.02 -5.26
N SER A 673 31.17 1.41 -4.19
CA SER A 673 30.85 1.78 -2.81
C SER A 673 32.01 1.44 -1.86
N ILE A 674 32.36 2.38 -0.97
CA ILE A 674 33.35 2.18 0.09
C ILE A 674 32.73 2.58 1.44
N GLU A 675 32.76 1.67 2.40
CA GLU A 675 32.35 1.84 3.79
C GLU A 675 33.58 2.08 4.68
N ASP A 676 33.45 3.04 5.61
CA ASP A 676 34.48 3.40 6.60
C ASP A 676 35.92 3.54 6.07
N PRO A 677 36.16 4.39 5.03
CA PRO A 677 37.48 4.62 4.47
C PRO A 677 38.48 5.24 5.45
N PHE A 678 38.00 5.92 6.49
CA PHE A 678 38.86 6.54 7.49
C PHE A 678 38.36 6.27 8.91
N ASP A 679 39.21 6.62 9.87
CA ASP A 679 38.85 6.64 11.28
C ASP A 679 37.65 7.58 11.51
N ARG A 680 36.79 7.22 12.46
CA ARG A 680 35.55 7.95 12.78
C ARG A 680 35.76 9.42 13.15
N ASP A 681 36.95 9.80 13.63
CA ASP A 681 37.26 11.15 14.09
C ASP A 681 38.03 11.98 13.02
N HIS A 682 38.48 11.36 11.92
CA HIS A 682 39.16 12.04 10.81
C HIS A 682 38.20 12.71 9.80
N LEU A 683 37.28 13.55 10.29
CA LEU A 683 36.21 14.18 9.50
C LEU A 683 36.68 14.94 8.25
N ASP A 684 37.85 15.56 8.30
CA ASP A 684 38.39 16.30 7.16
C ASP A 684 38.76 15.36 5.99
N ALA A 685 39.29 14.17 6.29
CA ALA A 685 39.60 13.15 5.28
C ALA A 685 38.33 12.60 4.63
N TRP A 686 37.32 12.28 5.45
CA TRP A 686 35.98 11.89 4.98
C TRP A 686 35.38 12.94 4.03
N THR A 687 35.36 14.21 4.46
CA THR A 687 34.79 15.32 3.68
C THR A 687 35.54 15.53 2.37
N LYS A 688 36.88 15.44 2.39
CA LYS A 688 37.73 15.57 1.21
C LYS A 688 37.41 14.46 0.20
N MET A 689 37.39 13.21 0.64
CA MET A 689 37.11 12.05 -0.22
C MET A 689 35.68 12.06 -0.77
N CYS A 690 34.67 12.32 0.06
CA CYS A 690 33.27 12.38 -0.38
C CYS A 690 33.02 13.50 -1.42
N LYS A 691 33.87 14.53 -1.45
CA LYS A 691 33.82 15.59 -2.45
C LYS A 691 34.55 15.22 -3.74
N SER A 692 35.63 14.44 -3.69
CA SER A 692 36.46 14.11 -4.85
C SER A 692 35.94 12.91 -5.64
N ILE A 693 35.29 11.94 -4.99
CA ILE A 693 34.95 10.65 -5.60
C ILE A 693 33.43 10.51 -5.81
N PRO A 694 32.96 10.22 -7.04
CA PRO A 694 31.52 10.14 -7.35
C PRO A 694 30.85 8.79 -7.01
N ILE A 695 31.40 8.01 -6.07
CA ILE A 695 30.84 6.71 -5.65
C ILE A 695 29.98 6.83 -4.39
N GLN A 696 29.43 5.71 -3.92
CA GLN A 696 28.80 5.67 -2.60
C GLN A 696 29.88 5.60 -1.49
N ILE A 697 29.81 6.51 -0.52
CA ILE A 697 30.64 6.50 0.69
C ILE A 697 29.71 6.24 1.86
N VAL A 698 29.89 5.10 2.53
CA VAL A 698 29.02 4.61 3.60
C VAL A 698 29.64 4.94 4.95
N GLY A 699 28.89 5.60 5.83
CA GLY A 699 29.32 5.87 7.20
C GLY A 699 28.74 4.85 8.18
N ASP A 700 29.58 3.95 8.70
CA ASP A 700 29.26 3.01 9.78
C ASP A 700 29.79 3.55 11.11
N ASN A 701 31.07 3.36 11.44
CA ASN A 701 31.68 3.88 12.68
C ASN A 701 31.61 5.41 12.76
N LEU A 702 31.59 6.08 11.60
CA LEU A 702 31.40 7.53 11.53
C LEU A 702 30.05 7.94 12.12
N THR A 703 28.98 7.22 11.81
CA THR A 703 27.62 7.60 12.23
C THR A 703 27.17 6.87 13.49
N MET A 704 27.63 5.63 13.69
CA MET A 704 27.16 4.70 14.72
C MET A 704 25.63 4.61 14.80
N ALA A 705 24.98 4.83 13.65
CA ALA A 705 23.54 5.01 13.54
C ALA A 705 22.95 6.02 14.58
N ASN A 706 23.75 6.97 15.07
CA ASN A 706 23.33 7.94 16.08
C ASN A 706 22.81 9.22 15.40
N PRO A 707 21.59 9.69 15.67
CA PRO A 707 21.02 10.86 15.00
C PRO A 707 21.91 12.13 15.02
N ASN A 708 22.63 12.39 16.12
CA ASN A 708 23.51 13.55 16.22
C ASN A 708 24.76 13.38 15.34
N ARG A 709 25.32 12.17 15.27
CA ARG A 709 26.47 11.87 14.40
C ARG A 709 26.07 11.83 12.93
N ILE A 710 24.88 11.32 12.62
CA ILE A 710 24.29 11.38 11.28
C ILE A 710 24.14 12.85 10.85
N GLN A 711 23.55 13.70 11.70
CA GLN A 711 23.40 15.12 11.39
C GLN A 711 24.75 15.81 11.22
N MET A 712 25.73 15.53 12.08
CA MET A 712 27.10 16.05 11.92
C MET A 712 27.72 15.64 10.58
N ALA A 713 27.60 14.36 10.20
CA ALA A 713 28.16 13.86 8.96
C ALA A 713 27.44 14.44 7.72
N VAL A 714 26.12 14.69 7.81
CA VAL A 714 25.35 15.44 6.81
C VAL A 714 25.86 16.87 6.68
N ASP A 715 25.98 17.60 7.79
CA ASP A 715 26.39 19.01 7.81
C ASP A 715 27.81 19.18 7.25
N ARG A 716 28.69 18.22 7.52
CA ARG A 716 30.06 18.17 7.02
C ARG A 716 30.19 17.62 5.62
N LYS A 717 29.13 17.01 5.06
CA LYS A 717 29.18 16.25 3.79
C LYS A 717 30.28 15.18 3.83
N ALA A 718 30.38 14.48 4.95
CA ALA A 718 31.43 13.50 5.21
C ALA A 718 31.18 12.16 4.50
N CYS A 719 29.92 11.79 4.25
CA CYS A 719 29.54 10.61 3.48
C CYS A 719 28.20 10.85 2.75
N ASN A 720 27.72 9.87 2.00
CA ASN A 720 26.45 9.98 1.24
C ASN A 720 25.55 8.73 1.35
N CYS A 721 25.87 7.83 2.28
CA CYS A 721 25.07 6.67 2.62
C CYS A 721 25.23 6.34 4.10
N LEU A 722 24.12 5.98 4.73
CA LEU A 722 24.07 5.48 6.10
C LEU A 722 24.17 3.94 6.08
N LEU A 723 25.10 3.37 6.85
CA LEU A 723 24.97 1.97 7.25
C LEU A 723 23.98 1.90 8.43
N LEU A 724 22.82 1.30 8.20
CA LEU A 724 21.78 1.16 9.23
C LEU A 724 21.91 -0.22 9.90
N LYS A 725 22.72 -0.29 10.94
CA LYS A 725 22.79 -1.42 11.87
C LYS A 725 21.68 -1.30 12.90
N VAL A 726 20.58 -2.01 12.68
CA VAL A 726 19.37 -1.83 13.50
C VAL A 726 19.61 -2.23 14.97
N ASN A 727 20.54 -3.14 15.26
CA ASN A 727 20.93 -3.48 16.63
C ASN A 727 21.67 -2.34 17.36
N GLN A 728 22.19 -1.32 16.67
CA GLN A 728 22.70 -0.11 17.30
C GLN A 728 21.56 0.86 17.67
N MET A 729 20.32 0.55 17.28
CA MET A 729 19.11 1.28 17.63
C MET A 729 18.34 0.56 18.73
N GLY A 730 17.76 1.31 19.66
CA GLY A 730 16.95 0.75 20.73
C GLY A 730 15.58 0.25 20.26
N SER A 731 15.14 0.64 19.06
CA SER A 731 13.78 0.34 18.59
C SER A 731 13.63 0.38 17.06
N VAL A 732 12.56 -0.26 16.57
CA VAL A 732 12.12 -0.17 15.17
C VAL A 732 11.81 1.27 14.79
N THR A 733 11.19 2.04 15.69
CA THR A 733 10.88 3.46 15.48
C THR A 733 12.15 4.30 15.25
N GLU A 734 13.17 4.17 16.10
CA GLU A 734 14.43 4.91 15.94
C GLU A 734 15.16 4.54 14.65
N ALA A 735 15.14 3.26 14.27
CA ALA A 735 15.74 2.80 13.02
C ALA A 735 15.06 3.41 11.78
N ILE A 736 13.71 3.47 11.77
CA ILE A 736 12.94 4.16 10.72
C ILE A 736 13.27 5.65 10.70
N GLN A 737 13.37 6.31 11.85
CA GLN A 737 13.70 7.73 11.94
C GLN A 737 15.09 8.05 11.40
N ALA A 738 16.09 7.20 11.68
CA ALA A 738 17.43 7.37 11.14
C ALA A 738 17.48 7.18 9.62
N HIS A 739 16.77 6.18 9.10
CA HIS A 739 16.59 6.03 7.65
C HIS A 739 15.96 7.28 7.03
N ASN A 740 14.87 7.77 7.61
CA ASN A 740 14.17 8.96 7.11
C ASN A 740 15.03 10.22 7.18
N LEU A 741 15.90 10.34 8.20
CA LEU A 741 16.88 11.42 8.30
C LEU A 741 17.91 11.35 7.16
N ALA A 742 18.45 10.16 6.87
CA ALA A 742 19.37 9.95 5.75
C ALA A 742 18.69 10.27 4.41
N LYS A 743 17.51 9.69 4.16
CA LYS A 743 16.71 9.89 2.95
C LYS A 743 16.38 11.36 2.70
N LYS A 744 15.94 12.10 3.73
CA LYS A 744 15.64 13.54 3.65
C LYS A 744 16.85 14.39 3.22
N ASN A 745 18.06 13.93 3.53
CA ASN A 745 19.31 14.60 3.14
C ASN A 745 19.91 14.05 1.84
N GLY A 746 19.15 13.25 1.08
CA GLY A 746 19.57 12.69 -0.20
C GLY A 746 20.58 11.56 -0.07
N TRP A 747 20.73 10.94 1.10
CA TRP A 747 21.62 9.80 1.30
C TRP A 747 20.92 8.49 0.98
N GLY A 748 21.68 7.51 0.49
CA GLY A 748 21.26 6.12 0.48
C GLY A 748 21.23 5.54 1.90
N THR A 749 20.60 4.38 2.09
CA THR A 749 20.70 3.62 3.33
C THR A 749 20.97 2.16 3.01
N MET A 750 22.08 1.63 3.52
CA MET A 750 22.39 0.20 3.44
C MET A 750 22.02 -0.44 4.77
N VAL A 751 20.95 -1.25 4.77
CA VAL A 751 20.57 -2.01 5.96
C VAL A 751 21.60 -3.11 6.17
N SER A 752 22.22 -3.14 7.35
CA SER A 752 23.30 -4.06 7.67
C SER A 752 23.02 -4.89 8.91
N TYR A 753 23.63 -6.05 8.90
CA TYR A 753 23.55 -7.07 9.94
C TYR A 753 24.87 -7.07 10.73
N GLN A 754 24.92 -7.89 11.78
CA GLN A 754 26.11 -8.04 12.62
C GLN A 754 26.74 -9.42 12.41
N THR A 755 27.99 -9.58 12.80
CA THR A 755 28.71 -10.85 12.62
C THR A 755 28.14 -12.00 13.45
N GLY A 756 27.41 -11.74 14.54
CA GLY A 756 26.71 -12.75 15.33
C GLY A 756 25.20 -12.75 15.10
N GLU A 757 24.76 -13.36 14.00
CA GLU A 757 23.35 -13.45 13.61
C GLU A 757 22.57 -14.59 14.27
N THR A 758 21.24 -14.56 14.09
CA THR A 758 20.29 -15.62 14.48
C THR A 758 19.55 -16.15 13.26
N GLU A 759 18.58 -17.03 13.40
CA GLU A 759 17.69 -17.46 12.31
C GLU A 759 16.60 -16.44 11.95
N ASP A 760 16.48 -15.32 12.68
CA ASP A 760 15.38 -14.38 12.56
C ASP A 760 15.39 -13.56 11.25
N THR A 761 14.31 -13.59 10.48
CA THR A 761 14.24 -12.90 9.20
C THR A 761 13.63 -11.49 9.26
N PHE A 762 13.43 -10.90 10.43
CA PHE A 762 12.79 -9.58 10.60
C PHE A 762 13.42 -8.50 9.71
N PHE A 763 14.74 -8.47 9.64
CA PHE A 763 15.46 -7.43 8.91
C PHE A 763 15.35 -7.59 7.38
N ALA A 764 15.01 -8.78 6.88
CA ALA A 764 14.70 -8.97 5.46
C ALA A 764 13.40 -8.25 5.09
N ASP A 765 12.36 -8.40 5.92
CA ASP A 765 11.13 -7.62 5.80
C ASP A 765 11.38 -6.12 6.05
N PHE A 766 12.28 -5.79 6.99
CA PHE A 766 12.61 -4.41 7.33
C PHE A 766 13.25 -3.66 6.16
N VAL A 767 14.26 -4.24 5.50
CA VAL A 767 14.92 -3.58 4.37
C VAL A 767 13.95 -3.36 3.19
N VAL A 768 13.05 -4.32 2.94
CA VAL A 768 12.03 -4.22 1.90
C VAL A 768 10.98 -3.17 2.27
N GLY A 769 10.52 -3.16 3.52
CA GLY A 769 9.58 -2.15 4.02
C GLY A 769 10.15 -0.73 3.98
N LEU A 770 11.43 -0.56 4.32
CA LEU A 770 12.13 0.72 4.14
C LEU A 770 12.32 1.10 2.67
N SER A 771 12.27 0.14 1.75
CA SER A 771 12.58 0.35 0.32
C SER A 771 13.90 1.08 0.12
N SER A 772 14.89 0.73 0.94
CA SER A 772 16.20 1.40 1.03
C SER A 772 17.14 1.08 -0.14
N GLY A 773 16.81 0.07 -0.94
CA GLY A 773 17.49 -0.24 -2.21
C GLY A 773 18.72 -1.13 -2.08
N GLN A 774 19.22 -1.42 -0.88
CA GLN A 774 20.47 -2.17 -0.68
C GLN A 774 20.57 -2.82 0.71
N ILE A 775 21.19 -3.99 0.78
CA ILE A 775 21.34 -4.82 2.00
C ILE A 775 22.73 -5.47 2.08
N LYS A 776 23.41 -5.39 3.24
CA LYS A 776 24.66 -6.11 3.57
C LYS A 776 24.35 -7.19 4.61
N THR A 777 24.23 -8.45 4.20
CA THR A 777 23.81 -9.57 5.10
C THR A 777 24.61 -10.85 4.86
N GLY A 778 25.94 -10.74 4.81
CA GLY A 778 26.85 -11.88 4.70
C GLY A 778 26.90 -12.51 3.30
N ALA A 779 27.67 -13.60 3.19
CA ALA A 779 27.83 -14.38 1.96
C ALA A 779 26.56 -15.16 1.61
N PRO A 780 26.38 -15.62 0.35
CA PRO A 780 25.31 -16.55 -0.02
C PRO A 780 25.62 -17.99 0.43
N CYS A 781 26.06 -18.18 1.67
CA CYS A 781 26.28 -19.47 2.32
C CYS A 781 25.90 -19.37 3.80
N GLN A 782 25.89 -20.48 4.54
CA GLN A 782 25.42 -20.57 5.95
C GLN A 782 23.94 -20.12 6.15
N LEU A 783 23.23 -20.71 7.09
CA LEU A 783 21.76 -20.58 7.14
C LEU A 783 21.30 -19.24 7.73
N GLU A 784 22.08 -18.64 8.61
CA GLU A 784 21.83 -17.32 9.19
C GLU A 784 21.77 -16.24 8.11
N TRP A 785 22.70 -16.24 7.15
CA TRP A 785 22.73 -15.31 6.02
C TRP A 785 21.65 -15.66 5.00
N LEU A 786 21.59 -16.93 4.59
CA LEU A 786 20.62 -17.43 3.61
C LEU A 786 19.16 -17.26 4.05
N ALA A 787 18.86 -17.29 5.36
CA ALA A 787 17.50 -17.09 5.85
C ALA A 787 16.91 -15.75 5.39
N ARG A 788 17.73 -14.69 5.33
CA ARG A 788 17.31 -13.34 4.89
C ARG A 788 17.15 -13.29 3.39
N TYR A 789 18.13 -13.78 2.64
CA TYR A 789 18.04 -13.86 1.18
C TYR A 789 16.81 -14.66 0.74
N ASN A 790 16.58 -15.82 1.35
CA ASN A 790 15.39 -16.62 1.09
C ASN A 790 14.10 -15.93 1.49
N GLN A 791 14.09 -15.12 2.57
CA GLN A 791 12.91 -14.35 2.92
C GLN A 791 12.61 -13.27 1.89
N ILE A 792 13.62 -12.56 1.37
CA ILE A 792 13.40 -11.56 0.32
C ILE A 792 12.94 -12.22 -0.99
N ILE A 793 13.42 -13.41 -1.34
CA ILE A 793 12.90 -14.20 -2.47
C ILE A 793 11.41 -14.55 -2.27
N ARG A 794 10.99 -14.90 -1.05
CA ARG A 794 9.55 -15.13 -0.75
C ARG A 794 8.73 -13.85 -0.89
N ILE A 795 9.27 -12.71 -0.44
CA ILE A 795 8.61 -11.41 -0.59
C ILE A 795 8.51 -11.02 -2.07
N GLU A 796 9.55 -11.27 -2.87
CA GLU A 796 9.54 -11.09 -4.32
C GLU A 796 8.43 -11.91 -4.99
N GLU A 797 8.30 -13.18 -4.62
CA GLU A 797 7.21 -14.06 -5.10
C GLU A 797 5.82 -13.53 -4.70
N GLU A 798 5.66 -13.06 -3.45
CA GLU A 798 4.41 -12.49 -2.94
C GLU A 798 3.99 -11.21 -3.68
N LEU A 799 4.97 -10.37 -4.05
CA LEU A 799 4.74 -9.14 -4.83
C LEU A 799 4.41 -9.42 -6.31
N GLY A 800 4.86 -10.55 -6.85
CA GLY A 800 4.61 -10.97 -8.23
C GLY A 800 5.00 -9.89 -9.25
N PRO A 801 4.12 -9.49 -10.18
CA PRO A 801 4.45 -8.51 -11.22
C PRO A 801 4.71 -7.08 -10.68
N TYR A 802 4.42 -6.82 -9.41
CA TYR A 802 4.70 -5.54 -8.75
C TYR A 802 6.07 -5.48 -8.08
N ALA A 803 6.82 -6.58 -8.06
CA ALA A 803 8.18 -6.62 -7.52
C ALA A 803 9.11 -5.74 -8.38
N GLN A 804 9.77 -4.77 -7.74
CA GLN A 804 10.77 -3.92 -8.39
C GLN A 804 12.12 -4.14 -7.73
N TYR A 805 13.13 -4.56 -8.49
CA TYR A 805 14.49 -4.70 -8.02
C TYR A 805 15.26 -3.38 -8.22
N ALA A 806 15.95 -2.89 -7.18
CA ALA A 806 16.62 -1.59 -7.25
C ALA A 806 17.70 -1.52 -8.33
N GLY A 807 18.41 -2.64 -8.59
CA GLY A 807 19.44 -2.74 -9.63
C GLY A 807 20.44 -1.59 -9.59
N LYS A 808 20.69 -0.94 -10.72
CA LYS A 808 21.59 0.22 -10.82
C LYS A 808 21.17 1.44 -9.99
N ASN A 809 19.91 1.50 -9.55
CA ASN A 809 19.36 2.58 -8.74
C ASN A 809 19.46 2.33 -7.22
N PHE A 810 20.24 1.35 -6.77
CA PHE A 810 20.36 0.96 -5.35
C PHE A 810 20.66 2.11 -4.36
N ARG A 811 21.30 3.20 -4.82
CA ARG A 811 21.59 4.40 -4.01
C ARG A 811 20.35 5.25 -3.73
N HIS A 812 19.41 5.29 -4.68
CA HIS A 812 18.23 6.15 -4.71
C HIS A 812 17.05 5.36 -5.30
N SER A 813 16.57 4.37 -4.55
CA SER A 813 15.53 3.43 -4.99
C SER A 813 14.12 4.02 -5.07
N SER A 814 13.86 5.18 -4.43
CA SER A 814 12.55 5.81 -4.29
C SER A 814 12.53 7.26 -4.73
#